data_AF-A0A8R7V8S5-F1
#
_entry.id   AF-A0A8R7V8S5-F1
#
_cell.length_a   1.000
_cell.length_b   1.000
_cell.length_c   1.000
_cell.angle_alpha   90.00
_cell.angle_beta   90.00
_cell.angle_gamma   90.00
#
_symmetry.space_group_name_H-M   'P 1'
#
loop_
_entity.id
_entity.type
_entity.pdbx_description
1 polymer ?
#
loop_
_entity_poly.entity_id
_entity_poly.type
_entity_poly.pdbx_seq_one_letter_code
_entity_poly.pdbx_strand_id
1 'polypeptide(L)'
;MLCLASSSASPSVPPRPSYPAAVRPGPGISGGGGAGGNVRLSVLPVPSSLRWSWPLKANSKISVPETAREHKTVATEDGVSHLPIYDLDPKLAEFKNHFNYRMRRYHYQKHLIEKHEGSLEEFSRGYLKFGINAEPGATVYREWAPAAMEAQLVGDFNNWNGFEHMMTKDNFGVWSIKIPHVEGRPAIPHNSKVKFRFRHDGVWVERIPAWIRYAIVNTSKFGAPYDGVHWDPPTSERYVFKHPRPRKPDTPRIYEAHVGMSGEKPEVYREFADNVLPRIRAKNYNTVQLMAIMEHSYYASFGYHVTNFFAVSSKSGTPEDLKYLVDKAHSLGLRVLMDVVHGHASKNVTDGLNGYDVGQSAQESYFYTGDRGYHKLWDSRLFNYTNWEVLRFLLSNLRYWMDEFMFDGFRFDGVTSMLYNHHGINTSFTGNYKEYFGLDTNVDAIIYMMLANHLIHKVLPEATIIAEDVSGMPVLCRPVDEGGVGFDYRQAMAIPERWADYLKNKDVHEFSMSGISQTLNNRNKDQDAIETTIAQQTNPRSTLDVASEIPPHISSTSTFEHNSQLEASPLKLPIIQALEALLLAERQGAAALRDATDIMRRQIEQSDALLTKTKQEMDEVRKKQAKTDQILRLLISGAQGNPTS
;
A
#
# COMPACT_ATOMS: atom_id res chain seq x y z
N MET A 1 -9.50 -50.16 20.77
CA MET A 1 -8.86 -51.47 21.03
C MET A 1 -7.42 -51.19 21.43
N LEU A 2 -6.99 -51.83 22.51
CA LEU A 2 -5.67 -51.78 23.19
C LEU A 2 -5.39 -50.58 24.12
N CYS A 3 -5.85 -50.77 25.36
CA CYS A 3 -5.33 -50.23 26.61
C CYS A 3 -3.88 -50.63 26.85
N LEU A 4 -3.15 -49.83 27.63
CA LEU A 4 -2.39 -50.29 28.81
C LEU A 4 -2.21 -49.11 29.79
N ALA A 5 -2.43 -49.41 31.07
CA ALA A 5 -2.39 -48.49 32.20
C ALA A 5 -1.31 -48.93 33.21
N SER A 6 -0.65 -47.97 33.87
CA SER A 6 -0.05 -48.06 35.22
C SER A 6 0.66 -46.72 35.54
N SER A 7 0.13 -45.91 36.47
CA SER A 7 0.42 -45.85 37.92
C SER A 7 1.61 -44.94 38.32
N SER A 8 1.25 -43.78 38.89
CA SER A 8 1.83 -43.09 40.06
C SER A 8 3.32 -43.19 40.39
N ALA A 9 4.02 -42.05 40.45
CA ALA A 9 4.72 -41.55 41.65
C ALA A 9 5.45 -40.21 41.37
N SER A 10 5.26 -39.25 42.26
CA SER A 10 5.97 -37.97 42.34
C SER A 10 7.43 -38.13 42.77
N PRO A 11 8.34 -37.21 42.37
CA PRO A 11 9.54 -36.91 43.16
C PRO A 11 9.49 -35.50 43.76
N SER A 12 9.70 -35.48 45.06
CA SER A 12 9.82 -34.34 45.97
C SER A 12 11.03 -33.44 45.67
N VAL A 13 10.78 -32.13 45.79
CA VAL A 13 11.73 -31.02 45.80
C VAL A 13 12.65 -31.08 47.04
N PRO A 14 13.97 -30.86 46.93
CA PRO A 14 14.85 -30.63 48.08
C PRO A 14 14.83 -29.15 48.53
N PRO A 15 14.96 -28.86 49.84
CA PRO A 15 14.70 -27.54 50.41
C PRO A 15 15.86 -26.54 50.25
N ARG A 16 15.50 -25.26 50.09
CA ARG A 16 16.40 -24.11 50.22
C ARG A 16 16.82 -23.91 51.69
N PRO A 17 18.09 -23.57 51.99
CA PRO A 17 18.46 -23.06 53.31
C PRO A 17 18.06 -21.58 53.45
N SER A 18 17.65 -21.18 54.65
CA SER A 18 17.19 -19.84 55.00
C SER A 18 18.04 -19.23 56.14
N TYR A 19 18.36 -17.94 55.98
CA TYR A 19 18.68 -16.89 56.98
C TYR A 19 20.03 -16.91 57.75
N PRO A 20 20.59 -15.74 58.18
CA PRO A 20 19.86 -14.59 58.73
C PRO A 20 20.24 -13.17 58.26
N ALA A 21 19.32 -12.25 58.58
CA ALA A 21 19.45 -10.80 58.50
C ALA A 21 20.04 -10.22 59.80
N ALA A 22 20.87 -9.17 59.68
CA ALA A 22 21.10 -8.02 60.57
C ALA A 22 22.33 -7.27 59.98
N VAL A 23 22.53 -5.94 59.95
CA VAL A 23 22.31 -4.87 60.93
C VAL A 23 22.33 -3.52 60.17
N ARG A 24 21.42 -2.59 60.52
CA ARG A 24 21.55 -1.14 60.24
C ARG A 24 22.45 -0.47 61.28
N PRO A 25 23.14 0.62 60.94
CA PRO A 25 23.32 1.71 61.90
C PRO A 25 22.54 2.96 61.46
N GLY A 26 21.79 3.51 62.42
CA GLY A 26 21.20 4.84 62.37
C GLY A 26 22.19 5.95 62.77
N PRO A 27 21.71 7.18 63.07
CA PRO A 27 22.19 8.39 62.40
C PRO A 27 23.07 9.29 63.29
N GLY A 28 23.94 10.07 62.65
CA GLY A 28 24.77 11.11 63.28
C GLY A 28 24.41 12.50 62.75
N ILE A 29 23.97 13.36 63.67
CA ILE A 29 23.54 14.76 63.52
C ILE A 29 24.73 15.72 63.67
N SER A 30 24.54 16.97 63.22
CA SER A 30 25.24 18.24 63.53
C SER A 30 26.31 18.67 62.51
N GLY A 31 26.40 19.93 62.07
CA GLY A 31 25.68 21.16 62.41
C GLY A 31 26.60 22.38 62.19
N GLY A 32 26.06 23.47 61.62
CA GLY A 32 26.66 24.82 61.55
C GLY A 32 27.77 24.99 60.50
N GLY A 33 27.80 26.00 59.62
CA GLY A 33 27.26 27.35 59.70
C GLY A 33 28.44 28.34 59.72
N GLY A 34 28.63 29.14 58.67
CA GLY A 34 29.64 30.22 58.70
C GLY A 34 30.14 30.71 57.33
N ALA A 35 29.46 31.75 56.84
CA ALA A 35 29.72 32.59 55.67
C ALA A 35 31.18 33.04 55.39
N GLY A 36 31.46 33.28 54.09
CA GLY A 36 32.24 34.46 53.68
C GLY A 36 33.20 34.30 52.50
N GLY A 37 32.87 34.89 51.34
CA GLY A 37 33.86 35.56 50.49
C GLY A 37 34.17 35.01 49.08
N ASN A 38 33.32 35.36 48.11
CA ASN A 38 33.59 35.67 46.69
C ASN A 38 34.92 35.26 46.01
N VAL A 39 34.85 34.32 45.06
CA VAL A 39 35.32 34.49 43.66
C VAL A 39 34.40 33.66 42.74
N ARG A 40 33.55 34.31 41.93
CA ARG A 40 32.70 33.67 40.92
C ARG A 40 33.49 33.51 39.60
N LEU A 41 33.87 32.28 39.27
CA LEU A 41 34.17 31.84 37.90
C LEU A 41 32.97 31.01 37.44
N SER A 42 32.04 31.63 36.71
CA SER A 42 30.92 30.95 36.08
C SER A 42 31.35 30.38 34.73
N VAL A 43 31.63 29.07 34.68
CA VAL A 43 31.55 28.28 33.46
C VAL A 43 30.11 27.75 33.39
N LEU A 44 29.31 28.37 32.52
CA LEU A 44 27.93 27.95 32.26
C LEU A 44 27.91 26.65 31.44
N PRO A 45 27.01 25.71 31.76
CA PRO A 45 26.73 24.53 30.93
C PRO A 45 25.94 24.93 29.68
N VAL A 46 26.37 24.39 28.53
CA VAL A 46 25.70 24.53 27.23
C VAL A 46 24.43 23.67 27.20
N PRO A 47 23.23 24.24 27.01
CA PRO A 47 22.01 23.44 26.86
C PRO A 47 21.85 22.93 25.44
N SER A 48 21.61 21.63 25.34
CA SER A 48 21.10 20.92 24.18
C SER A 48 19.72 21.44 23.75
N SER A 49 19.66 22.16 22.62
CA SER A 49 18.41 22.34 21.86
C SER A 49 18.72 22.63 20.39
N LEU A 50 18.68 21.59 19.56
CA LEU A 50 18.51 21.73 18.11
C LEU A 50 17.11 21.21 17.77
N ARG A 51 16.11 22.01 18.14
CA ARG A 51 14.78 21.95 17.51
C ARG A 51 14.89 22.68 16.19
N TRP A 52 14.68 21.95 15.09
CA TRP A 52 14.52 22.56 13.77
C TRP A 52 13.26 23.42 13.77
N SER A 53 13.46 24.74 13.71
CA SER A 53 12.38 25.72 13.50
C SER A 53 12.43 26.17 12.04
N TRP A 54 11.31 26.04 11.35
CA TRP A 54 11.14 26.51 9.98
C TRP A 54 11.13 28.05 9.96
N PRO A 55 11.84 28.73 9.05
CA PRO A 55 11.69 30.18 8.89
C PRO A 55 10.32 30.51 8.28
N LEU A 56 9.48 31.18 9.06
CA LEU A 56 8.27 31.83 8.58
C LEU A 56 8.61 33.16 7.89
N LYS A 57 7.89 33.40 6.78
CA LYS A 57 7.72 34.65 6.01
C LYS A 57 8.67 34.89 4.83
N ALA A 58 8.18 34.53 3.64
CA ALA A 58 8.37 35.32 2.43
C ALA A 58 6.99 35.82 1.97
N ASN A 59 6.85 37.14 1.84
CA ASN A 59 5.63 37.81 1.37
C ASN A 59 5.37 37.43 -0.11
N SER A 60 4.24 36.77 -0.39
CA SER A 60 3.68 36.67 -1.74
C SER A 60 2.32 37.35 -1.81
N LYS A 61 2.23 38.45 -2.55
CA LYS A 61 0.98 39.09 -2.96
C LYS A 61 0.36 38.25 -4.08
N ILE A 62 -0.56 37.35 -3.73
CA ILE A 62 -1.61 36.86 -4.63
C ILE A 62 -2.89 36.82 -3.80
N SER A 63 -3.80 37.74 -4.11
CA SER A 63 -5.13 37.83 -3.51
C SER A 63 -6.01 36.67 -3.99
N VAL A 64 -6.25 35.71 -3.10
CA VAL A 64 -7.36 34.76 -3.24
C VAL A 64 -8.61 35.44 -2.67
N PRO A 65 -9.77 35.44 -3.36
CA PRO A 65 -10.98 36.03 -2.81
C PRO A 65 -11.41 35.27 -1.56
N GLU A 66 -11.38 35.95 -0.42
CA GLU A 66 -11.80 35.46 0.88
C GLU A 66 -13.33 35.55 0.98
N THR A 67 -14.05 34.77 0.17
CA THR A 67 -15.52 34.66 0.24
C THR A 67 -15.97 33.25 -0.12
N ALA A 68 -15.79 32.31 0.82
CA ALA A 68 -16.58 31.08 1.04
C ALA A 68 -15.83 30.13 2.00
N ARG A 69 -15.57 30.56 3.24
CA ARG A 69 -15.05 29.69 4.31
C ARG A 69 -15.76 29.98 5.64
N GLU A 70 -17.08 30.07 5.60
CA GLU A 70 -17.92 30.00 6.81
C GLU A 70 -19.19 29.18 6.53
N HIS A 71 -19.02 27.90 6.21
CA HIS A 71 -20.06 26.91 6.52
C HIS A 71 -19.52 26.02 7.64
N LYS A 72 -19.58 26.54 8.87
CA LYS A 72 -19.32 25.74 10.07
C LYS A 72 -20.39 24.66 10.15
N THR A 73 -19.96 23.41 10.27
CA THR A 73 -20.79 22.29 10.72
C THR A 73 -21.41 22.68 12.05
N VAL A 74 -22.70 23.02 12.08
CA VAL A 74 -23.38 23.43 13.32
C VAL A 74 -23.68 22.16 14.12
N ALA A 75 -22.82 21.87 15.10
CA ALA A 75 -23.08 20.83 16.08
C ALA A 75 -24.13 21.36 17.07
N THR A 76 -25.35 20.84 17.00
CA THR A 76 -26.33 20.96 18.09
C THR A 76 -26.27 19.72 18.97
N GLU A 77 -26.79 19.82 20.21
CA GLU A 77 -26.81 18.74 21.19
C GLU A 77 -27.54 17.45 20.71
N ASP A 78 -28.26 17.51 19.57
CA ASP A 78 -29.00 16.39 18.95
C ASP A 78 -28.40 15.85 17.63
N GLY A 79 -27.20 16.30 17.22
CA GLY A 79 -26.49 15.80 16.04
C GLY A 79 -26.37 16.81 14.89
N VAL A 80 -25.44 16.54 13.98
CA VAL A 80 -25.16 17.40 12.82
C VAL A 80 -26.39 17.43 11.90
N SER A 81 -27.15 18.53 11.92
CA SER A 81 -28.45 18.60 11.23
C SER A 81 -28.33 18.75 9.70
N HIS A 82 -27.20 19.28 9.21
CA HIS A 82 -26.92 19.46 7.79
C HIS A 82 -25.43 19.22 7.48
N LEU A 83 -25.15 18.39 6.47
CA LEU A 83 -23.81 18.16 5.93
C LEU A 83 -23.69 18.81 4.54
N PRO A 84 -22.58 19.51 4.21
CA PRO A 84 -22.38 20.13 2.90
C PRO A 84 -22.56 19.20 1.70
N ILE A 85 -22.26 17.90 1.85
CA ILE A 85 -22.52 16.91 0.80
C ILE A 85 -23.99 16.81 0.36
N TYR A 86 -24.96 17.22 1.20
CA TYR A 86 -26.38 17.23 0.83
C TYR A 86 -26.71 18.33 -0.18
N ASP A 87 -25.91 19.41 -0.21
CA ASP A 87 -26.08 20.50 -1.17
C ASP A 87 -25.52 20.12 -2.55
N LEU A 88 -24.47 19.29 -2.57
CA LEU A 88 -23.89 18.74 -3.79
C LEU A 88 -24.80 17.67 -4.41
N ASP A 89 -25.32 16.77 -3.58
CA ASP A 89 -26.20 15.69 -4.01
C ASP A 89 -27.40 15.53 -3.06
N PRO A 90 -28.54 16.14 -3.39
CA PRO A 90 -29.74 16.08 -2.57
C PRO A 90 -30.27 14.67 -2.31
N LYS A 91 -29.94 13.67 -3.13
CA LYS A 91 -30.37 12.28 -2.89
C LYS A 91 -29.76 11.68 -1.63
N LEU A 92 -28.60 12.18 -1.21
CA LEU A 92 -27.95 11.75 0.04
C LEU A 92 -28.78 12.12 1.28
N ALA A 93 -29.66 13.11 1.17
CA ALA A 93 -30.56 13.51 2.25
C ALA A 93 -31.54 12.41 2.66
N GLU A 94 -31.84 11.45 1.78
CA GLU A 94 -32.66 10.27 2.11
C GLU A 94 -31.95 9.34 3.12
N PHE A 95 -30.62 9.42 3.20
CA PHE A 95 -29.76 8.57 4.04
C PHE A 95 -29.18 9.33 5.25
N LYS A 96 -29.80 10.44 5.67
CA LYS A 96 -29.34 11.27 6.81
C LYS A 96 -29.02 10.47 8.06
N ASN A 97 -29.84 9.48 8.41
CA ASN A 97 -29.60 8.67 9.60
C ASN A 97 -28.28 7.88 9.52
N HIS A 98 -27.96 7.35 8.34
CA HIS A 98 -26.71 6.63 8.10
C HIS A 98 -25.50 7.58 8.20
N PHE A 99 -25.58 8.76 7.57
CA PHE A 99 -24.52 9.77 7.64
C PHE A 99 -24.36 10.38 9.04
N ASN A 100 -25.45 10.65 9.76
CA ASN A 100 -25.41 11.15 11.13
C ASN A 100 -24.77 10.12 12.07
N TYR A 101 -25.09 8.83 11.90
CA TYR A 101 -24.41 7.76 12.62
C TYR A 101 -22.91 7.74 12.32
N ARG A 102 -22.53 7.74 11.03
CA ARG A 102 -21.13 7.78 10.60
C ARG A 102 -20.37 8.97 11.20
N MET A 103 -20.89 10.19 11.04
CA MET A 103 -20.23 11.40 11.53
C MET A 103 -20.11 11.41 13.05
N ARG A 104 -21.16 10.98 13.78
CA ARG A 104 -21.10 10.85 15.24
C ARG A 104 -20.03 9.85 15.67
N ARG A 105 -19.92 8.70 14.99
CA ARG A 105 -18.89 7.69 15.27
C ARG A 105 -17.48 8.23 14.98
N TYR A 106 -17.30 8.95 13.87
CA TYR A 106 -16.04 9.61 13.53
C TYR A 106 -15.61 10.62 14.61
N HIS A 107 -16.48 11.58 14.94
CA HIS A 107 -16.17 12.61 15.94
C HIS A 107 -15.93 12.00 17.32
N TYR A 108 -16.72 11.00 17.70
CA TYR A 108 -16.51 10.30 18.97
C TYR A 108 -15.15 9.60 19.03
N GLN A 109 -14.78 8.82 18.00
CA GLN A 109 -13.50 8.13 17.95
C GLN A 109 -12.33 9.12 17.95
N LYS A 110 -12.41 10.19 17.14
CA LYS A 110 -11.40 11.25 17.10
C LYS A 110 -11.25 11.95 18.45
N HIS A 111 -12.38 12.29 19.10
CA HIS A 111 -12.38 12.90 20.43
C HIS A 111 -11.71 12.01 21.47
N LEU A 112 -11.99 10.70 21.46
CA LEU A 112 -11.33 9.76 22.37
C LEU A 112 -9.81 9.75 22.14
N ILE A 113 -9.36 9.70 20.89
CA ILE A 113 -7.93 9.73 20.56
C ILE A 113 -7.30 11.03 21.09
N GLU A 114 -7.90 12.18 20.83
CA GLU A 114 -7.41 13.47 21.33
C GLU A 114 -7.35 13.50 22.87
N LYS A 115 -8.39 12.99 23.53
CA LYS A 115 -8.48 12.97 24.98
C LYS A 115 -7.42 12.08 25.64
N HIS A 116 -7.14 10.92 25.06
CA HIS A 116 -6.32 9.88 25.69
C HIS A 116 -4.89 9.79 25.14
N GLU A 117 -4.64 10.29 23.93
CA GLU A 117 -3.36 10.17 23.22
C GLU A 117 -2.82 11.54 22.77
N GLY A 118 -3.52 12.63 23.10
CA GLY A 118 -3.13 14.01 22.82
C GLY A 118 -3.69 14.53 21.50
N SER A 119 -3.27 13.94 20.38
CA SER A 119 -3.80 14.28 19.06
C SER A 119 -3.70 13.09 18.11
N LEU A 120 -4.37 13.17 16.96
CA LEU A 120 -4.21 12.15 15.92
C LEU A 120 -2.77 12.09 15.39
N GLU A 121 -2.07 13.22 15.33
CA GLU A 121 -0.66 13.30 14.92
C GLU A 121 0.25 12.59 15.92
N GLU A 122 0.04 12.76 17.23
CA GLU A 122 0.82 12.07 18.27
C GLU A 122 0.46 10.58 18.34
N PHE A 123 -0.82 10.23 18.19
CA PHE A 123 -1.29 8.85 18.13
C PHE A 123 -0.64 8.07 16.98
N SER A 124 -0.46 8.72 15.83
CA SER A 124 0.19 8.17 14.64
C SER A 124 1.72 8.01 14.75
N ARG A 125 2.34 8.42 15.86
CA ARG A 125 3.79 8.18 16.09
C ARG A 125 4.04 6.90 16.87
N GLY A 126 3.13 5.92 16.76
CA GLY A 126 3.24 4.62 17.42
C GLY A 126 4.54 3.88 17.09
N TYR A 127 5.09 4.06 15.89
CA TYR A 127 6.35 3.43 15.45
C TYR A 127 7.61 3.91 16.20
N LEU A 128 7.52 5.01 16.95
CA LEU A 128 8.55 5.49 17.88
C LEU A 128 8.42 4.88 19.29
N LYS A 129 7.28 4.23 19.58
CA LYS A 129 6.98 3.58 20.87
C LYS A 129 7.01 2.05 20.76
N PHE A 130 6.41 1.50 19.72
CA PHE A 130 6.30 0.08 19.40
C PHE A 130 7.41 -0.37 18.46
N GLY A 131 7.68 -1.67 18.44
CA GLY A 131 8.87 -2.21 17.79
C GLY A 131 10.13 -1.87 18.58
N ILE A 132 11.30 -2.08 17.95
CA ILE A 132 12.61 -1.90 18.58
C ILE A 132 13.10 -0.48 18.30
N ASN A 133 13.26 0.32 19.35
CA ASN A 133 13.66 1.72 19.27
C ASN A 133 14.86 1.99 20.18
N ALA A 134 15.78 2.84 19.73
CA ALA A 134 16.86 3.35 20.56
C ALA A 134 16.35 4.46 21.49
N GLU A 135 16.73 4.39 22.76
CA GLU A 135 16.60 5.44 23.77
C GLU A 135 18.01 5.83 24.28
N PRO A 136 18.18 6.98 24.93
CA PRO A 136 19.46 7.33 25.54
C PRO A 136 19.96 6.23 26.52
N GLY A 137 21.05 5.56 26.13
CA GLY A 137 21.70 4.51 26.93
C GLY A 137 20.99 3.14 26.94
N ALA A 138 19.94 2.93 26.15
CA ALA A 138 19.22 1.66 26.12
C ALA A 138 18.46 1.43 24.81
N THR A 139 18.17 0.18 24.51
CA THR A 139 17.21 -0.22 23.47
C THR A 139 15.89 -0.60 24.14
N VAL A 140 14.77 -0.07 23.65
CA VAL A 140 13.43 -0.41 24.13
C VAL A 140 12.66 -1.14 23.05
N TYR A 141 12.04 -2.25 23.44
CA TYR A 141 11.14 -3.01 22.60
C TYR A 141 9.76 -3.05 23.22
N ARG A 142 8.71 -2.75 22.44
CA ARG A 142 7.31 -2.93 22.83
C ARG A 142 6.51 -3.67 21.76
N GLU A 143 5.60 -4.53 22.20
CA GLU A 143 4.75 -5.35 21.34
C GLU A 143 3.36 -5.52 21.93
N TRP A 144 2.32 -5.37 21.13
CA TRP A 144 0.95 -5.64 21.58
C TRP A 144 0.61 -7.12 21.32
N ALA A 145 0.50 -7.89 22.40
CA ALA A 145 0.19 -9.31 22.37
C ALA A 145 -0.62 -9.70 23.63
N PRO A 146 -1.88 -9.24 23.74
CA PRO A 146 -2.70 -9.44 24.93
C PRO A 146 -2.98 -10.92 25.23
N ALA A 147 -3.00 -11.80 24.22
CA ALA A 147 -3.20 -13.24 24.41
C ALA A 147 -1.98 -13.98 24.98
N ALA A 148 -0.78 -13.37 24.95
CA ALA A 148 0.42 -14.00 25.47
C ALA A 148 0.39 -14.07 27.01
N MET A 149 0.89 -15.18 27.56
CA MET A 149 1.05 -15.39 29.01
C MET A 149 2.43 -14.97 29.52
N GLU A 150 3.46 -15.26 28.72
CA GLU A 150 4.85 -14.88 28.95
C GLU A 150 5.45 -14.43 27.62
N ALA A 151 6.40 -13.50 27.64
CA ALA A 151 7.07 -13.05 26.43
C ALA A 151 8.55 -12.73 26.66
N GLN A 152 9.32 -12.90 25.60
CA GLN A 152 10.77 -12.72 25.51
C GLN A 152 11.12 -12.06 24.18
N LEU A 153 12.22 -11.30 24.19
CA LEU A 153 12.89 -10.91 22.95
C LEU A 153 14.06 -11.87 22.69
N VAL A 154 14.10 -12.46 21.49
CA VAL A 154 15.17 -13.39 21.09
C VAL A 154 15.79 -12.95 19.77
N GLY A 155 17.05 -13.29 19.55
CA GLY A 155 17.73 -12.99 18.30
C GLY A 155 19.21 -13.35 18.36
N ASP A 156 19.95 -12.95 17.33
CA ASP A 156 21.39 -13.23 17.26
C ASP A 156 22.14 -12.64 18.47
N PHE A 157 21.70 -11.48 18.96
CA PHE A 157 22.30 -10.76 20.10
C PHE A 157 22.29 -11.54 21.42
N ASN A 158 21.40 -12.53 21.58
CA ASN A 158 21.31 -13.37 22.78
C ASN A 158 21.34 -14.87 22.47
N ASN A 159 21.93 -15.26 21.34
CA ASN A 159 22.02 -16.64 20.87
C ASN A 159 20.66 -17.36 20.85
N TRP A 160 19.60 -16.62 20.51
CA TRP A 160 18.22 -17.13 20.48
C TRP A 160 17.71 -17.66 21.83
N ASN A 161 18.30 -17.21 22.94
CA ASN A 161 17.89 -17.54 24.31
C ASN A 161 17.34 -16.30 25.02
N GLY A 162 16.03 -16.31 25.25
CA GLY A 162 15.29 -15.18 25.84
C GLY A 162 15.20 -15.20 27.37
N PHE A 163 15.86 -16.16 28.06
CA PHE A 163 15.75 -16.29 29.52
C PHE A 163 16.13 -15.00 30.27
N GLU A 164 17.19 -14.31 29.83
CA GLU A 164 17.64 -13.03 30.41
C GLU A 164 16.94 -11.80 29.80
N HIS A 165 16.02 -12.01 28.84
CA HIS A 165 15.33 -10.97 28.08
C HIS A 165 13.81 -11.12 28.15
N MET A 166 13.30 -11.48 29.34
CA MET A 166 11.86 -11.53 29.64
C MET A 166 11.23 -10.14 29.58
N MET A 167 10.06 -10.05 28.98
CA MET A 167 9.29 -8.82 28.85
C MET A 167 8.25 -8.70 29.99
N THR A 168 7.81 -7.47 30.27
CA THR A 168 6.74 -7.18 31.23
C THR A 168 5.48 -6.72 30.51
N LYS A 169 4.33 -7.31 30.85
CA LYS A 169 3.02 -6.98 30.30
C LYS A 169 2.35 -5.87 31.12
N ASP A 170 1.78 -4.89 30.46
CA ASP A 170 0.93 -3.88 31.10
C ASP A 170 -0.56 -4.28 31.13
N ASN A 171 -1.40 -3.39 31.64
CA ASN A 171 -2.85 -3.62 31.79
C ASN A 171 -3.62 -3.66 30.44
N PHE A 172 -2.99 -3.25 29.34
CA PHE A 172 -3.58 -3.23 28.00
C PHE A 172 -3.04 -4.36 27.11
N GLY A 173 -2.20 -5.23 27.67
CA GLY A 173 -1.60 -6.35 26.96
C GLY A 173 -0.41 -5.96 26.08
N VAL A 174 0.18 -4.78 26.31
CA VAL A 174 1.44 -4.37 25.70
C VAL A 174 2.59 -4.93 26.54
N TRP A 175 3.44 -5.71 25.89
CA TRP A 175 4.69 -6.22 26.44
C TRP A 175 5.81 -5.22 26.20
N SER A 176 6.70 -5.04 27.18
CA SER A 176 7.85 -4.16 27.05
C SER A 176 9.11 -4.70 27.72
N ILE A 177 10.26 -4.36 27.16
CA ILE A 177 11.59 -4.58 27.76
C ILE A 177 12.49 -3.40 27.43
N LYS A 178 13.36 -3.04 28.38
CA LYS A 178 14.42 -2.04 28.22
C LYS A 178 15.76 -2.73 28.45
N ILE A 179 16.60 -2.77 27.42
CA ILE A 179 17.89 -3.44 27.41
C ILE A 179 18.99 -2.37 27.43
N PRO A 180 19.77 -2.25 28.52
CA PRO A 180 20.85 -1.28 28.60
C PRO A 180 21.89 -1.48 27.49
N HIS A 181 22.51 -0.40 27.04
CA HIS A 181 23.65 -0.49 26.13
C HIS A 181 24.81 -1.28 26.74
N VAL A 182 25.52 -2.04 25.92
CA VAL A 182 26.71 -2.80 26.30
C VAL A 182 27.93 -2.03 25.79
N GLU A 183 28.81 -1.62 26.70
CA GLU A 183 30.01 -0.82 26.36
C GLU A 183 29.67 0.45 25.55
N GLY A 184 28.56 1.11 25.87
CA GLY A 184 28.10 2.32 25.18
C GLY A 184 27.46 2.08 23.81
N ARG A 185 27.36 0.83 23.35
CA ARG A 185 26.74 0.45 22.07
C ARG A 185 25.34 -0.15 22.27
N PRO A 186 24.42 0.01 21.30
CA PRO A 186 23.13 -0.67 21.33
C PRO A 186 23.29 -2.17 21.55
N ALA A 187 22.47 -2.75 22.43
CA ALA A 187 22.56 -4.16 22.79
C ALA A 187 22.18 -5.11 21.64
N ILE A 188 21.33 -4.63 20.73
CA ILE A 188 20.93 -5.36 19.53
C ILE A 188 21.69 -4.73 18.36
N PRO A 189 22.65 -5.43 17.73
CA PRO A 189 23.39 -4.87 16.61
C PRO A 189 22.48 -4.56 15.40
N HIS A 190 22.81 -3.50 14.67
CA HIS A 190 22.22 -3.24 13.35
C HIS A 190 22.34 -4.48 12.45
N ASN A 191 21.29 -4.76 11.68
CA ASN A 191 21.22 -5.86 10.71
C ASN A 191 21.31 -7.27 11.33
N SER A 192 21.06 -7.39 12.64
CA SER A 192 20.93 -8.69 13.33
C SER A 192 19.49 -9.17 13.35
N LYS A 193 19.30 -10.50 13.39
CA LYS A 193 17.98 -11.12 13.37
C LYS A 193 17.33 -11.12 14.76
N VAL A 194 16.02 -10.95 14.79
CA VAL A 194 15.20 -10.87 16.00
C VAL A 194 13.83 -11.50 15.80
N LYS A 195 13.26 -12.06 16.89
CA LYS A 195 11.87 -12.50 16.98
C LYS A 195 11.26 -12.17 18.33
N PHE A 196 9.96 -11.94 18.33
CA PHE A 196 9.11 -11.99 19.51
C PHE A 196 8.82 -13.44 19.86
N ARG A 197 9.24 -13.89 21.04
CA ARG A 197 8.94 -15.25 21.53
C ARG A 197 7.94 -15.15 22.67
N PHE A 198 6.78 -15.79 22.54
CA PHE A 198 5.75 -15.76 23.58
C PHE A 198 5.20 -17.16 23.87
N ARG A 199 4.70 -17.36 25.09
CA ARG A 199 4.10 -18.64 25.48
C ARG A 199 2.59 -18.58 25.33
N HIS A 200 2.06 -19.57 24.61
CA HIS A 200 0.63 -19.84 24.47
C HIS A 200 0.42 -21.35 24.58
N ASP A 201 -0.59 -21.78 25.35
CA ASP A 201 -0.88 -23.20 25.65
C ASP A 201 0.34 -24.03 26.07
N GLY A 202 1.22 -23.41 26.87
CA GLY A 202 2.43 -24.07 27.40
C GLY A 202 3.59 -24.20 26.41
N VAL A 203 3.45 -23.75 25.16
CA VAL A 203 4.50 -23.84 24.12
C VAL A 203 5.03 -22.45 23.76
N TRP A 204 6.34 -22.37 23.53
CA TRP A 204 6.96 -21.16 23.00
C TRP A 204 6.69 -21.04 21.50
N VAL A 205 6.15 -19.88 21.12
CA VAL A 205 5.83 -19.49 19.76
C VAL A 205 6.70 -18.31 19.40
N GLU A 206 7.30 -18.34 18.20
CA GLU A 206 8.12 -17.24 17.70
C GLU A 206 7.48 -16.55 16.53
N ARG A 207 7.46 -15.23 16.54
CA ARG A 207 6.92 -14.38 15.48
C ARG A 207 7.87 -13.24 15.15
N ILE A 208 7.77 -12.75 13.92
CA ILE A 208 8.40 -11.49 13.54
C ILE A 208 7.64 -10.36 14.27
N PRO A 209 8.33 -9.40 14.93
CA PRO A 209 7.67 -8.27 15.56
C PRO A 209 6.73 -7.54 14.58
N ALA A 210 5.51 -7.22 15.01
CA ALA A 210 4.49 -6.63 14.13
C ALA A 210 4.93 -5.29 13.53
N TRP A 211 5.82 -4.59 14.25
CA TRP A 211 6.38 -3.29 13.92
C TRP A 211 7.82 -3.36 13.37
N ILE A 212 8.27 -4.53 12.91
CA ILE A 212 9.62 -4.67 12.33
C ILE A 212 9.77 -3.78 11.08
N ARG A 213 10.94 -3.16 10.91
CA ARG A 213 11.23 -2.24 9.80
C ARG A 213 11.91 -2.90 8.60
N TYR A 214 12.38 -4.13 8.78
CA TYR A 214 13.00 -4.93 7.73
C TYR A 214 12.88 -6.41 8.08
N ALA A 215 12.62 -7.25 7.08
CA ALA A 215 12.57 -8.70 7.25
C ALA A 215 13.18 -9.34 6.02
N ILE A 216 14.02 -10.36 6.20
CA ILE A 216 14.74 -11.02 5.11
C ILE A 216 14.42 -12.50 5.06
N VAL A 217 14.63 -13.12 3.91
CA VAL A 217 14.46 -14.56 3.70
C VAL A 217 15.74 -15.15 3.10
N ASN A 218 16.06 -16.38 3.48
CA ASN A 218 17.13 -17.12 2.80
C ASN A 218 16.68 -17.54 1.40
N THR A 219 17.10 -16.79 0.37
CA THR A 219 16.75 -17.02 -1.03
C THR A 219 17.31 -18.33 -1.62
N SER A 220 18.29 -18.95 -0.95
CA SER A 220 18.84 -20.24 -1.39
C SER A 220 17.93 -21.44 -1.06
N LYS A 221 16.88 -21.24 -0.26
CA LYS A 221 15.94 -22.29 0.15
C LYS A 221 14.51 -21.88 -0.19
N PHE A 222 13.90 -22.63 -1.11
CA PHE A 222 12.50 -22.43 -1.46
C PHE A 222 11.59 -22.60 -0.23
N GLY A 223 10.67 -21.64 -0.02
CA GLY A 223 9.74 -21.64 1.10
C GLY A 223 10.41 -21.43 2.48
N ALA A 224 11.61 -20.84 2.53
CA ALA A 224 12.19 -20.44 3.80
C ALA A 224 11.32 -19.39 4.51
N PRO A 225 11.15 -19.49 5.85
CA PRO A 225 10.48 -18.44 6.60
C PRO A 225 11.34 -17.17 6.63
N TYR A 226 10.69 -16.04 6.90
CA TYR A 226 11.36 -14.77 7.08
C TYR A 226 11.93 -14.64 8.49
N ASP A 227 13.00 -13.87 8.61
CA ASP A 227 13.55 -13.40 9.87
C ASP A 227 13.33 -11.89 9.97
N GLY A 228 12.82 -11.43 11.12
CA GLY A 228 12.81 -10.01 11.44
C GLY A 228 14.23 -9.50 11.61
N VAL A 229 14.54 -8.33 11.06
CA VAL A 229 15.89 -7.73 11.12
C VAL A 229 15.81 -6.39 11.82
N HIS A 230 16.66 -6.22 12.84
CA HIS A 230 16.79 -4.93 13.51
C HIS A 230 17.51 -3.93 12.61
N TRP A 231 16.74 -3.01 11.99
CA TRP A 231 17.27 -2.01 11.08
C TRP A 231 17.49 -0.65 11.77
N ASP A 232 18.68 -0.47 12.35
CA ASP A 232 19.15 0.83 12.87
C ASP A 232 20.56 1.19 12.31
N PRO A 233 20.67 1.58 11.03
CA PRO A 233 21.97 1.77 10.39
C PRO A 233 22.78 2.86 11.10
N PRO A 234 24.12 2.71 11.19
CA PRO A 234 24.98 3.77 11.71
C PRO A 234 24.86 5.03 10.85
N THR A 235 25.26 6.18 11.40
CA THR A 235 25.14 7.48 10.70
C THR A 235 25.80 7.49 9.32
N SER A 236 26.87 6.71 9.11
CA SER A 236 27.56 6.59 7.82
C SER A 236 26.76 5.86 6.73
N GLU A 237 25.81 5.01 7.12
CA GLU A 237 25.01 4.17 6.21
C GLU A 237 23.57 4.67 6.09
N ARG A 238 23.15 5.55 6.99
CA ARG A 238 21.80 6.14 6.98
C ARG A 238 21.67 7.12 5.82
N TYR A 239 20.66 6.91 4.98
CA TYR A 239 20.34 7.82 3.91
C TYR A 239 19.87 9.18 4.44
N VAL A 240 20.32 10.24 3.79
CA VAL A 240 19.91 11.62 4.08
C VAL A 240 19.27 12.20 2.83
N PHE A 241 17.98 12.52 2.91
CA PHE A 241 17.24 13.19 1.84
C PHE A 241 17.87 14.53 1.49
N LYS A 242 18.02 14.80 0.20
CA LYS A 242 18.67 16.00 -0.34
C LYS A 242 17.69 16.91 -1.07
N HIS A 243 16.55 16.37 -1.51
CA HIS A 243 15.59 17.07 -2.34
C HIS A 243 14.27 17.30 -1.59
N PRO A 244 13.64 18.48 -1.74
CA PRO A 244 12.31 18.71 -1.19
C PRO A 244 11.26 17.95 -2.02
N ARG A 245 10.10 17.69 -1.42
CA ARG A 245 8.93 17.21 -2.15
C ARG A 245 8.55 18.18 -3.28
N PRO A 246 8.23 17.70 -4.48
CA PRO A 246 7.63 18.53 -5.52
C PRO A 246 6.25 19.05 -5.09
N ARG A 247 5.84 20.21 -5.60
CA ARG A 247 4.50 20.78 -5.35
C ARG A 247 3.40 19.87 -5.89
N LYS A 248 2.19 19.94 -5.30
CA LYS A 248 1.03 19.23 -5.84
C LYS A 248 0.76 19.71 -7.28
N PRO A 249 0.72 18.80 -8.28
CA PRO A 249 0.40 19.20 -9.65
C PRO A 249 -1.10 19.48 -9.78
N ASP A 250 -1.48 20.35 -10.72
CA ASP A 250 -2.89 20.60 -11.04
C ASP A 250 -3.60 19.33 -11.53
N THR A 251 -2.88 18.47 -12.24
CA THR A 251 -3.39 17.16 -12.70
C THR A 251 -2.30 16.10 -12.57
N PRO A 252 -2.56 15.01 -11.82
CA PRO A 252 -1.61 13.91 -11.70
C PRO A 252 -1.61 13.07 -12.99
N ARG A 253 -0.43 12.93 -13.59
CA ARG A 253 -0.12 11.99 -14.68
C ARG A 253 0.76 10.91 -14.06
N ILE A 254 0.13 9.79 -13.76
CA ILE A 254 0.70 8.75 -12.89
C ILE A 254 1.33 7.64 -13.73
N TYR A 255 2.60 7.34 -13.45
CA TYR A 255 3.26 6.12 -13.92
C TYR A 255 3.19 5.07 -12.80
N GLU A 256 2.38 4.04 -12.98
CA GLU A 256 2.33 2.91 -12.06
C GLU A 256 3.50 1.95 -12.32
N ALA A 257 4.15 1.49 -11.25
CA ALA A 257 5.32 0.64 -11.36
C ALA A 257 5.44 -0.37 -10.21
N HIS A 258 6.00 -1.53 -10.55
CA HIS A 258 6.49 -2.53 -9.63
C HIS A 258 8.00 -2.69 -9.82
N VAL A 259 8.79 -2.43 -8.77
CA VAL A 259 10.26 -2.36 -8.85
C VAL A 259 10.88 -3.67 -9.35
N GLY A 260 10.54 -4.81 -8.71
CA GLY A 260 11.18 -6.10 -8.98
C GLY A 260 10.96 -6.69 -10.39
N MET A 261 10.08 -6.11 -11.21
CA MET A 261 9.82 -6.55 -12.59
C MET A 261 10.00 -5.42 -13.63
N SER A 262 10.70 -4.35 -13.24
CA SER A 262 10.80 -3.13 -14.04
C SER A 262 11.89 -3.15 -15.13
N GLY A 263 12.78 -4.15 -15.10
CA GLY A 263 13.87 -4.31 -16.05
C GLY A 263 13.82 -5.65 -16.77
N GLU A 264 14.80 -5.88 -17.66
CA GLU A 264 14.96 -7.14 -18.38
C GLU A 264 15.36 -8.31 -17.45
N LYS A 265 15.93 -7.96 -16.28
CA LYS A 265 16.23 -8.86 -15.17
C LYS A 265 15.50 -8.36 -13.92
N PRO A 266 15.38 -9.16 -12.85
CA PRO A 266 14.86 -8.67 -11.58
C PRO A 266 15.69 -7.47 -11.10
N GLU A 267 15.08 -6.29 -11.03
CA GLU A 267 15.73 -5.04 -10.65
C GLU A 267 15.62 -4.79 -9.13
N VAL A 268 16.57 -4.02 -8.60
CA VAL A 268 16.53 -3.49 -7.22
C VAL A 268 16.17 -2.00 -7.20
N TYR A 269 15.84 -1.45 -6.03
CA TYR A 269 15.42 -0.05 -5.85
C TYR A 269 16.41 0.96 -6.47
N ARG A 270 17.72 0.71 -6.35
CA ARG A 270 18.77 1.55 -6.94
C ARG A 270 18.71 1.57 -8.46
N GLU A 271 18.55 0.42 -9.09
CA GLU A 271 18.53 0.31 -10.54
C GLU A 271 17.25 0.90 -11.11
N PHE A 272 16.09 0.70 -10.46
CA PHE A 272 14.86 1.41 -10.80
C PHE A 272 15.04 2.93 -10.74
N ALA A 273 15.67 3.42 -9.67
CA ALA A 273 15.90 4.84 -9.47
C ALA A 273 16.80 5.45 -10.56
N ASP A 274 17.83 4.72 -11.00
CA ASP A 274 18.81 5.22 -11.96
C ASP A 274 18.42 4.98 -13.42
N ASN A 275 17.68 3.91 -13.72
CA ASN A 275 17.37 3.49 -15.08
C ASN A 275 15.93 3.77 -15.52
N VAL A 276 14.96 3.71 -14.59
CA VAL A 276 13.52 3.79 -14.89
C VAL A 276 12.98 5.19 -14.62
N LEU A 277 13.30 5.81 -13.48
CA LEU A 277 12.83 7.17 -13.17
C LEU A 277 13.17 8.21 -14.26
N PRO A 278 14.38 8.21 -14.88
CA PRO A 278 14.66 9.13 -15.99
C PRO A 278 13.73 8.92 -17.19
N ARG A 279 13.34 7.68 -17.48
CA ARG A 279 12.40 7.35 -18.57
C ARG A 279 10.99 7.85 -18.25
N ILE A 280 10.56 7.66 -17.01
CA ILE A 280 9.26 8.17 -16.53
C ILE A 280 9.21 9.70 -16.71
N ARG A 281 10.25 10.40 -16.23
CA ARG A 281 10.35 11.85 -16.35
C ARG A 281 10.43 12.31 -17.81
N ALA A 282 11.16 11.59 -18.66
CA ALA A 282 11.29 11.89 -20.09
C ALA A 282 9.95 11.77 -20.83
N LYS A 283 9.04 10.89 -20.36
CA LYS A 283 7.67 10.75 -20.87
C LYS A 283 6.66 11.74 -20.26
N ASN A 284 7.14 12.75 -19.54
CA ASN A 284 6.33 13.85 -18.97
C ASN A 284 5.27 13.45 -17.93
N TYR A 285 5.37 12.24 -17.37
CA TYR A 285 4.71 11.91 -16.10
C TYR A 285 5.24 12.83 -14.99
N ASN A 286 4.39 13.13 -14.01
CA ASN A 286 4.74 13.96 -12.86
C ASN A 286 4.57 13.24 -11.51
N THR A 287 4.00 12.04 -11.53
CA THR A 287 3.78 11.22 -10.34
C THR A 287 4.12 9.77 -10.66
N VAL A 288 4.73 9.07 -9.71
CA VAL A 288 4.96 7.62 -9.74
C VAL A 288 4.07 6.97 -8.68
N GLN A 289 3.33 5.92 -9.05
CA GLN A 289 2.65 5.04 -8.09
C GLN A 289 3.52 3.80 -7.90
N LEU A 290 4.06 3.61 -6.69
CA LEU A 290 4.89 2.46 -6.36
C LEU A 290 4.08 1.37 -5.67
N MET A 291 3.97 0.24 -6.34
CA MET A 291 3.32 -0.97 -5.84
C MET A 291 4.31 -1.85 -5.06
N ALA A 292 3.79 -2.79 -4.27
CA ALA A 292 4.55 -3.87 -3.64
C ALA A 292 5.72 -3.42 -2.75
N ILE A 293 5.57 -2.28 -2.07
CA ILE A 293 6.59 -1.74 -1.15
C ILE A 293 6.50 -2.36 0.24
N MET A 294 5.30 -2.48 0.82
CA MET A 294 5.10 -3.20 2.08
C MET A 294 5.50 -4.67 1.89
N GLU A 295 6.27 -5.21 2.84
CA GLU A 295 6.80 -6.55 2.70
C GLU A 295 5.70 -7.61 2.65
N HIS A 296 5.83 -8.51 1.70
CA HIS A 296 4.89 -9.56 1.35
C HIS A 296 5.69 -10.83 1.01
N SER A 297 5.46 -11.92 1.73
CA SER A 297 6.27 -13.13 1.54
C SER A 297 6.05 -13.81 0.18
N TYR A 298 4.81 -13.76 -0.33
CA TYR A 298 4.44 -14.34 -1.62
C TYR A 298 4.62 -13.31 -2.75
N TYR A 299 5.70 -13.42 -3.53
CA TYR A 299 6.04 -12.46 -4.59
C TYR A 299 4.93 -12.32 -5.65
N ALA A 300 4.31 -13.42 -6.06
CA ALA A 300 3.21 -13.42 -7.03
C ALA A 300 1.88 -12.86 -6.47
N SER A 301 1.83 -12.47 -5.19
CA SER A 301 0.72 -11.64 -4.69
C SER A 301 0.73 -10.22 -5.24
N PHE A 302 1.81 -9.82 -5.93
CA PHE A 302 1.97 -8.47 -6.46
C PHE A 302 1.97 -7.37 -5.38
N GLY A 303 2.30 -7.75 -4.14
CA GLY A 303 2.26 -6.85 -2.99
C GLY A 303 0.96 -6.88 -2.18
N TYR A 304 -0.10 -7.53 -2.67
CA TYR A 304 -1.40 -7.49 -2.01
C TYR A 304 -1.48 -8.33 -0.73
N HIS A 305 -0.66 -9.38 -0.57
CA HIS A 305 -0.64 -10.19 0.65
C HIS A 305 0.47 -9.76 1.61
N VAL A 306 0.29 -8.59 2.23
CA VAL A 306 1.27 -8.01 3.18
C VAL A 306 1.43 -8.89 4.41
N THR A 307 2.69 -9.12 4.81
CA THR A 307 3.06 -9.84 6.04
C THR A 307 3.60 -8.89 7.10
N ASN A 308 4.50 -7.97 6.73
CA ASN A 308 5.20 -7.06 7.65
C ASN A 308 4.97 -5.61 7.23
N PHE A 309 3.96 -4.96 7.81
CA PHE A 309 3.40 -3.67 7.34
C PHE A 309 4.38 -2.49 7.41
N PHE A 310 5.34 -2.52 8.33
CA PHE A 310 6.35 -1.47 8.50
C PHE A 310 7.67 -1.80 7.79
N ALA A 311 7.78 -2.99 7.17
CA ALA A 311 8.99 -3.41 6.48
C ALA A 311 8.93 -3.06 5.00
N VAL A 312 10.03 -2.49 4.50
CA VAL A 312 10.30 -2.40 3.06
C VAL A 312 10.56 -3.79 2.52
N SER A 313 10.00 -4.13 1.35
CA SER A 313 10.21 -5.44 0.75
C SER A 313 11.70 -5.68 0.44
N SER A 314 12.28 -6.63 1.16
CA SER A 314 13.71 -6.93 1.12
C SER A 314 14.20 -7.46 -0.22
N LYS A 315 13.28 -8.00 -1.04
CA LYS A 315 13.61 -8.57 -2.36
C LYS A 315 14.23 -7.55 -3.31
N SER A 316 13.90 -6.27 -3.15
CA SER A 316 14.39 -5.18 -4.01
C SER A 316 15.49 -4.33 -3.35
N GLY A 317 15.92 -4.64 -2.12
CA GLY A 317 17.00 -3.91 -1.43
C GLY A 317 16.65 -3.52 -0.01
N THR A 318 17.37 -2.53 0.51
CA THR A 318 17.25 -2.06 1.90
C THR A 318 16.28 -0.88 2.03
N PRO A 319 15.84 -0.52 3.25
CA PRO A 319 15.12 0.72 3.49
C PRO A 319 15.85 1.98 3.00
N GLU A 320 17.19 1.99 3.06
CA GLU A 320 17.98 3.13 2.59
C GLU A 320 17.99 3.26 1.06
N ASP A 321 17.86 2.14 0.34
CA ASP A 321 17.73 2.13 -1.11
C ASP A 321 16.37 2.65 -1.57
N LEU A 322 15.30 2.37 -0.83
CA LEU A 322 13.99 2.97 -1.08
C LEU A 322 14.00 4.48 -0.83
N LYS A 323 14.65 4.95 0.25
CA LYS A 323 14.82 6.39 0.49
C LYS A 323 15.59 7.06 -0.65
N TYR A 324 16.65 6.42 -1.17
CA TYR A 324 17.35 6.88 -2.36
C TYR A 324 16.43 7.01 -3.58
N LEU A 325 15.59 6.00 -3.83
CA LEU A 325 14.64 6.01 -4.95
C LEU A 325 13.69 7.21 -4.84
N VAL A 326 13.07 7.41 -3.67
CA VAL A 326 12.11 8.52 -3.48
C VAL A 326 12.80 9.88 -3.63
N ASP A 327 13.97 10.08 -3.01
CA ASP A 327 14.72 11.34 -3.12
C ASP A 327 15.18 11.61 -4.57
N LYS A 328 15.56 10.55 -5.29
CA LYS A 328 15.92 10.64 -6.71
C LYS A 328 14.72 11.05 -7.56
N ALA A 329 13.53 10.49 -7.30
CA ALA A 329 12.30 10.90 -7.97
C ALA A 329 11.99 12.38 -7.72
N HIS A 330 12.12 12.83 -6.46
CA HIS A 330 11.97 14.24 -6.09
C HIS A 330 12.97 15.15 -6.81
N SER A 331 14.23 14.72 -6.96
CA SER A 331 15.24 15.44 -7.74
C SER A 331 14.85 15.67 -9.21
N LEU A 332 14.03 14.78 -9.77
CA LEU A 332 13.51 14.84 -11.13
C LEU A 332 12.18 15.60 -11.23
N GLY A 333 11.66 16.12 -10.12
CA GLY A 333 10.36 16.78 -10.03
C GLY A 333 9.18 15.82 -10.09
N LEU A 334 9.38 14.53 -9.79
CA LEU A 334 8.33 13.52 -9.74
C LEU A 334 7.84 13.33 -8.31
N ARG A 335 6.53 13.38 -8.09
CA ARG A 335 5.93 12.94 -6.82
C ARG A 335 5.91 11.42 -6.76
N VAL A 336 5.93 10.85 -5.57
CA VAL A 336 5.87 9.40 -5.36
C VAL A 336 4.75 9.04 -4.40
N LEU A 337 3.77 8.28 -4.89
CA LEU A 337 2.71 7.67 -4.10
C LEU A 337 3.05 6.21 -3.82
N MET A 338 2.60 5.69 -2.68
CA MET A 338 2.78 4.28 -2.32
C MET A 338 1.44 3.56 -2.27
N ASP A 339 1.41 2.30 -2.70
CA ASP A 339 0.27 1.41 -2.42
C ASP A 339 0.20 1.08 -0.92
N VAL A 340 -0.99 1.26 -0.36
CA VAL A 340 -1.33 1.00 1.04
C VAL A 340 -2.39 -0.09 1.06
N VAL A 341 -1.97 -1.29 1.46
CA VAL A 341 -2.85 -2.46 1.52
C VAL A 341 -3.35 -2.64 2.94
N HIS A 342 -4.35 -1.86 3.32
CA HIS A 342 -4.93 -1.89 4.68
C HIS A 342 -6.28 -2.58 4.75
N GLY A 343 -6.80 -3.06 3.61
CA GLY A 343 -8.07 -3.79 3.59
C GLY A 343 -8.00 -5.21 4.16
N HIS A 344 -6.82 -5.84 4.15
CA HIS A 344 -6.60 -7.19 4.64
C HIS A 344 -5.12 -7.43 4.98
N ALA A 345 -4.82 -8.57 5.59
CA ALA A 345 -3.46 -9.07 5.82
C ALA A 345 -3.31 -10.50 5.32
N SER A 346 -2.08 -10.89 4.96
CA SER A 346 -1.76 -12.28 4.62
C SER A 346 -2.14 -13.22 5.76
N LYS A 347 -2.66 -14.41 5.42
CA LYS A 347 -2.89 -15.49 6.40
C LYS A 347 -1.60 -16.21 6.83
N ASN A 348 -0.42 -15.81 6.36
CA ASN A 348 0.83 -16.45 6.74
C ASN A 348 1.07 -16.28 8.26
N VAL A 349 0.99 -17.40 8.99
CA VAL A 349 1.12 -17.47 10.45
C VAL A 349 2.57 -17.33 10.91
N THR A 350 3.54 -17.77 10.10
CA THR A 350 4.95 -17.80 10.49
C THR A 350 5.61 -16.43 10.33
N ASP A 351 5.34 -15.78 9.20
CA ASP A 351 6.07 -14.59 8.76
C ASP A 351 5.25 -13.30 8.89
N GLY A 352 3.96 -13.39 9.19
CA GLY A 352 3.03 -12.27 9.13
C GLY A 352 2.22 -12.06 10.40
N LEU A 353 1.46 -10.97 10.39
CA LEU A 353 0.61 -10.53 11.50
C LEU A 353 -0.41 -11.59 11.95
N ASN A 354 -0.81 -12.50 11.06
CA ASN A 354 -1.69 -13.63 11.39
C ASN A 354 -1.12 -14.53 12.50
N GLY A 355 0.21 -14.53 12.68
CA GLY A 355 0.86 -15.28 13.74
C GLY A 355 0.56 -14.84 15.17
N TYR A 356 -0.01 -13.65 15.35
CA TYR A 356 -0.45 -13.12 16.64
C TYR A 356 -1.89 -13.54 16.99
N ASP A 357 -2.63 -14.13 16.06
CA ASP A 357 -3.92 -14.74 16.35
C ASP A 357 -3.71 -16.19 16.79
N VAL A 358 -3.99 -16.43 18.06
CA VAL A 358 -3.90 -17.73 18.72
C VAL A 358 -5.28 -18.17 19.25
N GLY A 359 -6.36 -17.63 18.69
CA GLY A 359 -7.73 -18.01 19.04
C GLY A 359 -8.35 -17.16 20.16
N GLN A 360 -7.75 -16.01 20.49
CA GLN A 360 -8.31 -15.06 21.45
C GLN A 360 -9.56 -14.32 20.91
N SER A 361 -10.17 -13.51 21.77
CA SER A 361 -11.28 -12.64 21.38
C SER A 361 -10.87 -11.60 20.32
N ALA A 362 -11.84 -11.13 19.53
CA ALA A 362 -11.57 -10.12 18.50
C ALA A 362 -11.08 -8.77 19.08
N GLN A 363 -11.33 -8.48 20.36
CA GLN A 363 -10.87 -7.27 21.06
C GLN A 363 -9.37 -7.31 21.38
N GLU A 364 -8.81 -8.53 21.46
CA GLU A 364 -7.41 -8.81 21.78
C GLU A 364 -6.62 -9.25 20.53
N SER A 365 -7.19 -9.03 19.34
CA SER A 365 -6.60 -9.42 18.06
C SER A 365 -6.52 -8.22 17.11
N TYR A 366 -5.60 -8.31 16.14
CA TYR A 366 -5.59 -7.38 15.01
C TYR A 366 -6.81 -7.57 14.09
N PHE A 367 -7.43 -8.75 14.15
CA PHE A 367 -8.46 -9.19 13.20
C PHE A 367 -9.79 -9.45 13.89
N TYR A 368 -10.87 -9.42 13.12
CA TYR A 368 -12.12 -10.06 13.56
C TYR A 368 -11.92 -11.59 13.65
N THR A 369 -12.85 -12.25 14.33
CA THR A 369 -12.91 -13.72 14.44
C THR A 369 -13.99 -14.30 13.53
N GLY A 370 -13.92 -15.61 13.26
CA GLY A 370 -14.87 -16.32 12.41
C GLY A 370 -14.94 -15.78 10.98
N ASP A 371 -16.11 -15.91 10.34
CA ASP A 371 -16.34 -15.47 8.96
C ASP A 371 -16.08 -13.98 8.74
N ARG A 372 -16.36 -13.13 9.74
CA ARG A 372 -16.09 -11.68 9.66
C ARG A 372 -14.59 -11.36 9.61
N GLY A 373 -13.74 -12.27 10.11
CA GLY A 373 -12.29 -12.14 10.15
C GLY A 373 -11.55 -12.66 8.95
N TYR A 374 -12.24 -13.16 7.93
CA TYR A 374 -11.63 -13.88 6.82
C TYR A 374 -12.26 -13.55 5.47
N HIS A 375 -11.43 -13.13 4.52
CA HIS A 375 -11.83 -12.80 3.16
C HIS A 375 -11.74 -14.02 2.26
N LYS A 376 -12.86 -14.73 2.06
CA LYS A 376 -12.91 -16.04 1.38
C LYS A 376 -12.26 -16.06 -0.02
N LEU A 377 -12.49 -15.02 -0.83
CA LEU A 377 -11.95 -14.95 -2.20
C LEU A 377 -10.44 -14.68 -2.24
N TRP A 378 -9.91 -13.95 -1.25
CA TRP A 378 -8.49 -13.56 -1.21
C TRP A 378 -7.70 -14.41 -0.22
N ASP A 379 -8.34 -15.39 0.43
CA ASP A 379 -7.69 -16.29 1.38
C ASP A 379 -6.87 -15.55 2.47
N SER A 380 -7.46 -14.50 3.04
CA SER A 380 -6.76 -13.48 3.84
C SER A 380 -7.50 -13.09 5.12
N ARG A 381 -6.82 -12.42 6.05
CA ARG A 381 -7.39 -11.93 7.32
C ARG A 381 -7.92 -10.50 7.21
N LEU A 382 -9.00 -10.20 7.93
CA LEU A 382 -9.65 -8.88 7.93
C LEU A 382 -9.49 -8.17 9.26
N PHE A 383 -9.00 -6.93 9.22
CA PHE A 383 -8.74 -6.11 10.40
C PHE A 383 -10.01 -5.80 11.19
N ASN A 384 -9.87 -5.76 12.52
CA ASN A 384 -10.89 -5.18 13.38
C ASN A 384 -10.62 -3.67 13.57
N TYR A 385 -11.18 -2.85 12.67
CA TYR A 385 -10.99 -1.39 12.68
C TYR A 385 -11.56 -0.68 13.93
N THR A 386 -12.28 -1.39 14.80
CA THR A 386 -12.78 -0.84 16.08
C THR A 386 -11.75 -0.88 17.21
N ASN A 387 -10.71 -1.70 17.08
CA ASN A 387 -9.71 -1.88 18.13
C ASN A 387 -8.73 -0.70 18.17
N TRP A 388 -8.46 -0.21 19.38
CA TRP A 388 -7.57 0.93 19.62
C TRP A 388 -6.16 0.71 19.07
N GLU A 389 -5.56 -0.45 19.36
CA GLU A 389 -4.21 -0.78 18.89
C GLU A 389 -4.17 -1.09 17.38
N VAL A 390 -5.28 -1.50 16.76
CA VAL A 390 -5.38 -1.61 15.29
C VAL A 390 -5.40 -0.21 14.66
N LEU A 391 -6.18 0.72 15.21
CA LEU A 391 -6.14 2.11 14.76
C LEU A 391 -4.74 2.72 14.95
N ARG A 392 -4.09 2.46 16.08
CA ARG A 392 -2.71 2.91 16.31
C ARG A 392 -1.76 2.33 15.27
N PHE A 393 -1.83 1.03 15.03
CA PHE A 393 -1.00 0.31 14.06
C PHE A 393 -1.15 0.89 12.65
N LEU A 394 -2.38 0.95 12.13
CA LEU A 394 -2.64 1.39 10.77
C LEU A 394 -2.38 2.89 10.56
N LEU A 395 -2.82 3.76 11.48
CA LEU A 395 -2.54 5.20 11.37
C LEU A 395 -1.05 5.52 11.53
N SER A 396 -0.35 4.78 12.41
CA SER A 396 1.10 4.94 12.53
C SER A 396 1.86 4.40 11.34
N ASN A 397 1.31 3.40 10.64
CA ASN A 397 1.89 2.90 9.40
C ASN A 397 1.87 3.97 8.31
N LEU A 398 0.74 4.67 8.13
CA LEU A 398 0.65 5.80 7.19
C LEU A 398 1.67 6.88 7.53
N ARG A 399 1.77 7.26 8.81
CA ARG A 399 2.71 8.28 9.26
C ARG A 399 4.16 7.86 9.08
N TYR A 400 4.49 6.60 9.34
CA TYR A 400 5.82 6.02 9.14
C TYR A 400 6.27 6.16 7.68
N TRP A 401 5.43 5.77 6.73
CA TRP A 401 5.76 5.87 5.30
C TRP A 401 5.93 7.34 4.84
N MET A 402 5.12 8.26 5.36
CA MET A 402 5.26 9.69 5.05
C MET A 402 6.54 10.31 5.64
N ASP A 403 6.83 10.04 6.91
CA ASP A 403 7.94 10.68 7.62
C ASP A 403 9.30 10.05 7.25
N GLU A 404 9.40 8.71 7.23
CA GLU A 404 10.69 8.01 7.07
C GLU A 404 11.12 7.86 5.62
N PHE A 405 10.16 7.82 4.67
CA PHE A 405 10.43 7.58 3.25
C PHE A 405 10.02 8.74 2.35
N MET A 406 9.47 9.81 2.92
CA MET A 406 9.12 11.03 2.21
C MET A 406 8.05 10.87 1.11
N PHE A 407 7.24 9.81 1.14
CA PHE A 407 6.13 9.65 0.19
C PHE A 407 5.21 10.88 0.18
N ASP A 408 4.62 11.13 -0.99
CA ASP A 408 3.77 12.29 -1.31
C ASP A 408 2.28 12.04 -1.10
N GLY A 409 1.92 10.83 -0.71
CA GLY A 409 0.56 10.36 -0.60
C GLY A 409 0.47 8.88 -0.92
N PHE A 410 -0.74 8.39 -1.14
CA PHE A 410 -1.01 6.95 -1.16
C PHE A 410 -2.09 6.57 -2.16
N ARG A 411 -2.07 5.32 -2.59
CA ARG A 411 -3.28 4.63 -3.06
C ARG A 411 -3.70 3.61 -2.02
N PHE A 412 -4.94 3.68 -1.56
CA PHE A 412 -5.53 2.66 -0.70
C PHE A 412 -6.13 1.59 -1.60
N ASP A 413 -5.60 0.38 -1.51
CA ASP A 413 -6.03 -0.74 -2.32
C ASP A 413 -7.17 -1.52 -1.65
N GLY A 414 -8.07 -2.07 -2.47
CA GLY A 414 -9.19 -2.87 -2.00
C GLY A 414 -10.22 -2.08 -1.18
N VAL A 415 -10.40 -0.78 -1.44
CA VAL A 415 -11.34 0.07 -0.69
C VAL A 415 -12.77 -0.47 -0.78
N THR A 416 -13.19 -1.02 -1.92
CA THR A 416 -14.50 -1.71 -2.02
C THR A 416 -14.65 -2.82 -0.98
N SER A 417 -13.60 -3.62 -0.73
CA SER A 417 -13.64 -4.69 0.28
C SER A 417 -13.78 -4.13 1.70
N MET A 418 -13.20 -2.96 1.94
CA MET A 418 -13.31 -2.24 3.21
C MET A 418 -14.69 -1.63 3.44
N LEU A 419 -15.29 -1.06 2.39
CA LEU A 419 -16.55 -0.30 2.46
C LEU A 419 -17.76 -1.15 2.81
N TYR A 420 -17.76 -2.44 2.48
CA TYR A 420 -18.93 -3.30 2.60
C TYR A 420 -18.62 -4.61 3.31
N ASN A 421 -19.56 -5.08 4.14
CA ASN A 421 -19.45 -6.37 4.84
C ASN A 421 -19.46 -7.58 3.88
N HIS A 422 -20.05 -7.44 2.69
CA HIS A 422 -19.98 -8.42 1.61
C HIS A 422 -18.77 -8.22 0.67
N HIS A 423 -17.94 -7.20 0.94
CA HIS A 423 -16.70 -6.90 0.22
C HIS A 423 -16.85 -6.59 -1.28
N GLY A 424 -18.08 -6.31 -1.74
CA GLY A 424 -18.39 -6.20 -3.17
C GLY A 424 -18.36 -7.53 -3.94
N ILE A 425 -18.17 -8.67 -3.26
CA ILE A 425 -18.14 -9.99 -3.89
C ILE A 425 -19.56 -10.36 -4.32
N ASN A 426 -19.73 -10.84 -5.55
CA ASN A 426 -21.02 -11.23 -6.12
C ASN A 426 -22.10 -10.13 -5.97
N THR A 427 -21.68 -8.87 -5.98
CA THR A 427 -22.56 -7.71 -5.81
C THR A 427 -22.47 -6.82 -7.04
N SER A 428 -23.62 -6.44 -7.59
CA SER A 428 -23.70 -5.44 -8.66
C SER A 428 -24.03 -4.08 -8.06
N PHE A 429 -23.33 -3.05 -8.51
CA PHE A 429 -23.61 -1.66 -8.15
C PHE A 429 -24.29 -0.96 -9.33
N THR A 430 -25.60 -0.76 -9.22
CA THR A 430 -26.45 -0.17 -10.26
C THR A 430 -26.47 1.36 -10.23
N GLY A 431 -25.92 1.95 -9.16
CA GLY A 431 -26.05 3.37 -8.86
C GLY A 431 -27.26 3.69 -7.99
N ASN A 432 -28.00 2.69 -7.51
CA ASN A 432 -29.04 2.87 -6.51
C ASN A 432 -28.40 3.11 -5.13
N TYR A 433 -28.74 4.23 -4.48
CA TYR A 433 -28.03 4.66 -3.28
C TYR A 433 -28.24 3.74 -2.07
N LYS A 434 -29.29 2.91 -2.09
CA LYS A 434 -29.52 1.87 -1.08
C LYS A 434 -28.43 0.78 -1.08
N GLU A 435 -27.73 0.59 -2.19
CA GLU A 435 -26.60 -0.34 -2.30
C GLU A 435 -25.35 0.20 -1.58
N TYR A 436 -25.24 1.51 -1.44
CA TYR A 436 -24.09 2.18 -0.83
C TYR A 436 -24.27 2.48 0.66
N PHE A 437 -25.51 2.75 1.07
CA PHE A 437 -25.85 3.24 2.41
C PHE A 437 -26.90 2.37 3.08
N GLY A 438 -26.46 1.47 3.94
CA GLY A 438 -27.32 0.52 4.64
C GLY A 438 -26.57 -0.26 5.71
N LEU A 439 -27.15 -1.39 6.14
CA LEU A 439 -26.52 -2.27 7.14
C LEU A 439 -25.31 -3.02 6.58
N ASP A 440 -25.23 -3.16 5.26
CA ASP A 440 -24.09 -3.77 4.58
C ASP A 440 -22.86 -2.85 4.53
N THR A 441 -23.05 -1.54 4.74
CA THR A 441 -21.95 -0.58 4.82
C THR A 441 -21.13 -0.81 6.09
N ASN A 442 -19.84 -1.07 5.93
CA ASN A 442 -18.91 -1.24 7.05
C ASN A 442 -18.47 0.13 7.58
N VAL A 443 -19.25 0.66 8.53
CA VAL A 443 -18.97 1.97 9.13
C VAL A 443 -17.62 1.99 9.86
N ASP A 444 -17.19 0.89 10.47
CA ASP A 444 -15.93 0.84 11.23
C ASP A 444 -14.71 1.10 10.31
N ALA A 445 -14.68 0.48 9.13
CA ALA A 445 -13.65 0.72 8.13
C ALA A 445 -13.71 2.14 7.56
N ILE A 446 -14.92 2.70 7.37
CA ILE A 446 -15.09 4.09 6.94
C ILE A 446 -14.54 5.06 7.99
N ILE A 447 -14.78 4.83 9.29
CA ILE A 447 -14.23 5.68 10.35
C ILE A 447 -12.70 5.65 10.32
N TYR A 448 -12.10 4.47 10.14
CA TYR A 448 -10.66 4.35 9.95
C TYR A 448 -10.18 5.20 8.77
N MET A 449 -10.80 5.07 7.58
CA MET A 449 -10.41 5.84 6.40
C MET A 449 -10.60 7.35 6.58
N MET A 450 -11.67 7.79 7.26
CA MET A 450 -11.87 9.21 7.59
C MET A 450 -10.78 9.74 8.53
N LEU A 451 -10.37 8.95 9.55
CA LEU A 451 -9.24 9.29 10.42
C LEU A 451 -7.93 9.33 9.63
N ALA A 452 -7.69 8.36 8.74
CA ALA A 452 -6.51 8.28 7.89
C ALA A 452 -6.40 9.50 6.96
N ASN A 453 -7.44 9.82 6.21
CA ASN A 453 -7.47 10.98 5.32
C ASN A 453 -7.29 12.29 6.10
N HIS A 454 -7.99 12.44 7.24
CA HIS A 454 -7.80 13.61 8.10
C HIS A 454 -6.34 13.74 8.59
N LEU A 455 -5.73 12.65 9.04
CA LEU A 455 -4.34 12.61 9.48
C LEU A 455 -3.37 12.98 8.34
N ILE A 456 -3.50 12.35 7.18
CA ILE A 456 -2.58 12.53 6.05
C ILE A 456 -2.62 14.00 5.58
N HIS A 457 -3.81 14.57 5.36
CA HIS A 457 -3.93 15.98 4.96
C HIS A 457 -3.55 16.96 6.06
N LYS A 458 -3.62 16.56 7.33
CA LYS A 458 -3.10 17.39 8.43
C LYS A 458 -1.57 17.43 8.45
N VAL A 459 -0.92 16.28 8.25
CA VAL A 459 0.55 16.14 8.23
C VAL A 459 1.15 16.71 6.95
N LEU A 460 0.53 16.45 5.80
CA LEU A 460 0.94 16.95 4.49
C LEU A 460 -0.30 17.45 3.72
N PRO A 461 -0.64 18.74 3.81
CA PRO A 461 -1.80 19.31 3.12
C PRO A 461 -1.79 19.12 1.60
N GLU A 462 -0.60 19.09 1.00
CA GLU A 462 -0.40 18.82 -0.43
C GLU A 462 -0.41 17.33 -0.78
N ALA A 463 -0.77 16.42 0.13
CA ALA A 463 -0.86 14.99 -0.17
C ALA A 463 -1.86 14.69 -1.30
N THR A 464 -1.68 13.52 -1.91
CA THR A 464 -2.64 12.95 -2.87
C THR A 464 -2.99 11.53 -2.44
N ILE A 465 -4.26 11.29 -2.13
CA ILE A 465 -4.77 10.00 -1.65
C ILE A 465 -5.81 9.47 -2.63
N ILE A 466 -5.54 8.29 -3.18
CA ILE A 466 -6.36 7.64 -4.20
C ILE A 466 -7.06 6.43 -3.60
N ALA A 467 -8.35 6.27 -3.84
CA ALA A 467 -9.09 5.05 -3.52
C ALA A 467 -9.19 4.10 -4.73
N GLU A 468 -8.77 2.85 -4.57
CA GLU A 468 -9.13 1.74 -5.46
C GLU A 468 -10.53 1.23 -5.06
N ASP A 469 -11.57 1.85 -5.64
CA ASP A 469 -12.97 1.46 -5.44
C ASP A 469 -13.68 1.21 -6.78
N VAL A 470 -14.17 -0.01 -6.98
CA VAL A 470 -15.00 -0.38 -8.13
C VAL A 470 -16.47 0.01 -7.95
N SER A 471 -16.96 0.12 -6.70
CA SER A 471 -18.40 0.30 -6.43
C SER A 471 -18.95 1.65 -6.88
N GLY A 472 -18.11 2.69 -6.81
CA GLY A 472 -18.49 4.06 -7.08
C GLY A 472 -19.30 4.70 -5.99
N MET A 473 -18.94 4.41 -4.75
CA MET A 473 -19.58 4.98 -3.57
C MET A 473 -19.64 6.52 -3.65
N PRO A 474 -20.82 7.14 -3.52
CA PRO A 474 -20.92 8.60 -3.47
C PRO A 474 -20.16 9.17 -2.26
N VAL A 475 -19.61 10.37 -2.43
CA VAL A 475 -18.84 11.16 -1.45
C VAL A 475 -17.57 10.51 -0.91
N LEU A 476 -17.07 9.44 -1.54
CA LEU A 476 -15.79 8.82 -1.19
C LEU A 476 -14.64 9.83 -1.35
N CYS A 477 -14.69 10.65 -2.40
CA CYS A 477 -13.67 11.65 -2.71
C CYS A 477 -14.05 13.09 -2.31
N ARG A 478 -14.87 13.24 -1.25
CA ARG A 478 -15.18 14.55 -0.65
C ARG A 478 -14.45 14.69 0.70
N PRO A 479 -14.06 15.92 1.10
CA PRO A 479 -13.44 16.18 2.39
C PRO A 479 -14.23 15.60 3.58
N VAL A 480 -13.51 15.15 4.61
CA VAL A 480 -14.11 14.60 5.83
C VAL A 480 -15.03 15.62 6.52
N ASP A 481 -14.61 16.89 6.56
CA ASP A 481 -15.36 17.97 7.21
C ASP A 481 -16.68 18.31 6.48
N GLU A 482 -16.81 17.92 5.21
CA GLU A 482 -18.05 18.05 4.44
C GLU A 482 -19.01 16.86 4.63
N GLY A 483 -18.56 15.78 5.28
CA GLY A 483 -19.29 14.51 5.43
C GLY A 483 -18.83 13.39 4.50
N GLY A 484 -17.79 13.62 3.70
CA GLY A 484 -17.16 12.62 2.84
C GLY A 484 -16.20 11.69 3.59
N VAL A 485 -15.54 10.80 2.84
CA VAL A 485 -14.53 9.88 3.40
C VAL A 485 -13.12 10.47 3.37
N GLY A 486 -12.87 11.45 2.48
CA GLY A 486 -11.67 12.27 2.48
C GLY A 486 -10.61 11.93 1.43
N PHE A 487 -10.85 11.01 0.50
CA PHE A 487 -9.91 10.75 -0.61
C PHE A 487 -9.88 11.95 -1.57
N ASP A 488 -8.75 12.19 -2.23
CA ASP A 488 -8.66 13.19 -3.30
C ASP A 488 -9.26 12.65 -4.61
N TYR A 489 -9.00 11.37 -4.90
CA TYR A 489 -9.38 10.75 -6.16
C TYR A 489 -9.84 9.30 -5.99
N ARG A 490 -10.62 8.81 -6.95
CA ARG A 490 -10.86 7.37 -7.16
C ARG A 490 -10.39 6.93 -8.54
N GLN A 491 -10.07 5.65 -8.67
CA GLN A 491 -9.76 5.05 -9.97
C GLN A 491 -11.03 4.80 -10.81
N ALA A 492 -11.00 5.16 -12.08
CA ALA A 492 -12.09 4.91 -13.04
C ALA A 492 -12.04 3.47 -13.61
N MET A 493 -12.31 2.48 -12.75
CA MET A 493 -12.05 1.05 -13.05
C MET A 493 -12.96 0.42 -14.12
N ALA A 494 -14.10 1.04 -14.46
CA ALA A 494 -14.99 0.55 -15.52
C ALA A 494 -14.45 0.81 -16.94
N ILE A 495 -13.50 1.75 -17.11
CA ILE A 495 -12.95 2.09 -18.43
C ILE A 495 -12.11 0.93 -19.01
N PRO A 496 -11.14 0.33 -18.27
CA PRO A 496 -10.43 -0.86 -18.75
C PRO A 496 -11.36 -2.03 -19.11
N GLU A 497 -12.40 -2.27 -18.31
CA GLU A 497 -13.36 -3.36 -18.57
C GLU A 497 -14.09 -3.19 -19.89
N ARG A 498 -14.49 -1.95 -20.23
CA ARG A 498 -15.13 -1.63 -21.52
C ARG A 498 -14.22 -1.95 -22.70
N TRP A 499 -12.95 -1.55 -22.61
CA TRP A 499 -11.99 -1.83 -23.69
C TRP A 499 -11.69 -3.32 -23.80
N ALA A 500 -11.57 -4.03 -22.68
CA ALA A 500 -11.38 -5.48 -22.67
C ALA A 500 -12.57 -6.22 -23.32
N ASP A 501 -13.81 -5.85 -23.00
CA ASP A 501 -14.99 -6.41 -23.65
C ASP A 501 -14.98 -6.17 -25.16
N TYR A 502 -14.75 -4.93 -25.58
CA TYR A 502 -14.76 -4.56 -27.00
C TYR A 502 -13.67 -5.32 -27.78
N LEU A 503 -12.46 -5.43 -27.23
CA LEU A 503 -11.34 -6.09 -27.91
C LEU A 503 -11.46 -7.62 -27.96
N LYS A 504 -12.19 -8.23 -27.02
CA LYS A 504 -12.37 -9.70 -27.00
C LYS A 504 -13.62 -10.17 -27.73
N ASN A 505 -14.72 -9.44 -27.55
CA ASN A 505 -16.06 -9.96 -27.82
C ASN A 505 -16.75 -9.25 -28.98
N LYS A 506 -16.15 -8.20 -29.56
CA LYS A 506 -16.78 -7.38 -30.59
C LYS A 506 -15.87 -7.17 -31.79
N ASP A 507 -16.45 -7.19 -32.98
CA ASP A 507 -15.78 -6.69 -34.17
C ASP A 507 -15.66 -5.15 -34.10
N VAL A 508 -14.63 -4.57 -34.73
CA VAL A 508 -14.43 -3.11 -34.75
C VAL A 508 -15.65 -2.35 -35.30
N HIS A 509 -16.39 -2.95 -36.23
CA HIS A 509 -17.61 -2.35 -36.78
C HIS A 509 -18.79 -2.35 -35.79
N GLU A 510 -18.72 -3.15 -34.72
CA GLU A 510 -19.72 -3.22 -33.65
C GLU A 510 -19.41 -2.25 -32.48
N PHE A 511 -18.32 -1.49 -32.57
CA PHE A 511 -17.93 -0.56 -31.53
C PHE A 511 -18.94 0.60 -31.46
N SER A 512 -19.71 0.64 -30.38
CA SER A 512 -20.64 1.74 -30.13
C SER A 512 -19.88 2.98 -29.64
N MET A 513 -19.84 4.03 -30.46
CA MET A 513 -19.25 5.33 -30.10
C MET A 513 -19.98 5.99 -28.92
N SER A 514 -21.31 5.86 -28.87
CA SER A 514 -22.09 6.33 -27.71
C SER A 514 -21.77 5.53 -26.45
N GLY A 515 -21.53 4.22 -26.57
CA GLY A 515 -21.11 3.37 -25.45
C GLY A 515 -19.71 3.72 -24.91
N ILE A 516 -18.77 4.07 -25.80
CA ILE A 516 -17.44 4.58 -25.41
C ILE A 516 -17.60 5.91 -24.68
N SER A 517 -18.28 6.88 -25.29
CA SER A 517 -18.52 8.20 -24.70
C SER A 517 -19.23 8.11 -23.35
N GLN A 518 -20.25 7.26 -23.23
CA GLN A 518 -20.93 7.03 -21.96
C GLN A 518 -19.99 6.49 -20.89
N THR A 519 -19.11 5.53 -21.22
CA THR A 519 -18.20 4.94 -20.22
C THR A 519 -17.17 5.96 -19.72
N LEU A 520 -16.62 6.78 -20.60
CA LEU A 520 -15.64 7.82 -20.23
C LEU A 520 -16.27 8.97 -19.43
N ASN A 521 -17.55 9.28 -19.69
CA ASN A 521 -18.23 10.42 -19.08
C ASN A 521 -19.16 10.08 -17.91
N ASN A 522 -19.48 8.80 -17.67
CA ASN A 522 -20.36 8.37 -16.59
C ASN A 522 -19.65 8.37 -15.24
N ARG A 523 -19.40 9.57 -14.71
CA ARG A 523 -18.77 9.84 -13.43
C ARG A 523 -19.55 10.87 -12.63
N ASN A 524 -19.41 10.84 -11.31
CA ASN A 524 -19.94 11.90 -10.46
C ASN A 524 -19.15 13.19 -10.71
N LYS A 525 -19.81 14.27 -11.14
CA LYS A 525 -19.14 15.53 -11.53
C LYS A 525 -18.53 16.27 -10.34
N ASP A 526 -18.97 15.97 -9.12
CA ASP A 526 -18.52 16.64 -7.88
C ASP A 526 -17.42 15.85 -7.16
N GLN A 527 -16.94 14.75 -7.76
CA GLN A 527 -15.82 13.95 -7.31
C GLN A 527 -14.79 13.84 -8.42
N ASP A 528 -13.54 14.17 -8.09
CA ASP A 528 -12.47 13.96 -9.04
C ASP A 528 -12.17 12.45 -9.15
N ALA A 529 -12.19 11.96 -10.39
CA ALA A 529 -11.74 10.62 -10.72
C ALA A 529 -10.43 10.74 -11.47
N ILE A 530 -9.44 9.92 -11.12
CA ILE A 530 -8.28 9.75 -11.96
C ILE A 530 -8.58 8.60 -12.91
N GLU A 531 -8.54 8.92 -14.19
CA GLU A 531 -8.26 7.94 -15.21
C GLU A 531 -6.81 7.53 -15.03
N THR A 532 -6.59 6.42 -14.34
CA THR A 532 -5.33 5.73 -14.53
C THR A 532 -5.44 5.08 -15.91
N THR A 533 -5.04 5.80 -16.96
CA THR A 533 -4.52 5.13 -18.15
C THR A 533 -3.19 4.54 -17.71
N ILE A 534 -3.29 3.42 -17.01
CA ILE A 534 -2.16 2.54 -16.90
C ILE A 534 -1.85 2.23 -18.37
N ALA A 535 -0.60 2.37 -18.80
CA ALA A 535 -0.16 1.69 -20.00
C ALA A 535 -0.19 0.18 -19.68
N GLN A 536 -1.40 -0.32 -19.43
CA GLN A 536 -1.77 -1.68 -19.15
C GLN A 536 -2.01 -2.29 -20.51
N GLN A 537 -0.95 -2.86 -21.05
CA GLN A 537 -1.09 -4.26 -21.41
C GLN A 537 -1.50 -4.98 -20.10
N THR A 538 -2.80 -5.20 -19.91
CA THR A 538 -3.45 -5.98 -18.83
C THR A 538 -3.23 -5.60 -17.35
N ASN A 539 -4.34 -5.36 -16.65
CA ASN A 539 -4.47 -5.29 -15.18
C ASN A 539 -3.71 -6.43 -14.46
N PRO A 540 -3.02 -6.22 -13.33
CA PRO A 540 -2.44 -7.29 -12.51
C PRO A 540 -3.46 -8.38 -12.10
N ARG A 541 -4.72 -8.01 -11.83
CA ARG A 541 -5.82 -8.98 -11.60
C ARG A 541 -6.17 -9.76 -12.87
N SER A 542 -6.00 -9.17 -14.06
CA SER A 542 -6.12 -9.90 -15.32
C SER A 542 -4.86 -10.69 -15.69
N THR A 543 -3.66 -10.34 -15.21
CA THR A 543 -2.47 -11.18 -15.46
C THR A 543 -2.41 -12.42 -14.59
N LEU A 544 -3.08 -12.42 -13.41
CA LEU A 544 -3.14 -13.58 -12.53
C LEU A 544 -4.19 -14.63 -12.97
N ASP A 545 -5.30 -14.21 -13.57
CA ASP A 545 -6.36 -15.14 -14.06
C ASP A 545 -6.47 -15.22 -15.61
N VAL A 546 -5.84 -14.31 -16.36
CA VAL A 546 -5.99 -14.19 -17.82
C VAL A 546 -4.67 -13.76 -18.48
N ALA A 547 -3.66 -14.63 -18.40
CA ALA A 547 -2.46 -14.50 -19.22
C ALA A 547 -2.78 -14.77 -20.70
N SER A 548 -3.49 -13.85 -21.36
CA SER A 548 -3.67 -13.88 -22.83
C SER A 548 -4.03 -12.55 -23.50
N GLU A 549 -3.86 -11.38 -22.90
CA GLU A 549 -4.58 -10.20 -23.39
C GLU A 549 -3.76 -8.91 -23.61
N ILE A 550 -3.83 -8.43 -24.85
CA ILE A 550 -3.42 -7.12 -25.40
C ILE A 550 -1.92 -6.81 -25.22
N PRO A 551 -0.97 -7.60 -25.78
CA PRO A 551 -0.91 -7.99 -27.20
C PRO A 551 -0.66 -9.51 -27.39
N PRO A 552 -1.59 -10.23 -28.03
CA PRO A 552 -1.32 -10.59 -29.43
C PRO A 552 -2.57 -10.64 -30.33
N HIS A 553 -3.65 -9.90 -30.02
CA HIS A 553 -4.84 -9.90 -30.88
C HIS A 553 -4.85 -8.83 -31.97
N ILE A 554 -4.16 -7.68 -31.79
CA ILE A 554 -3.91 -6.72 -32.88
C ILE A 554 -2.71 -7.15 -33.73
N SER A 555 -1.80 -7.93 -33.15
CA SER A 555 -0.71 -8.59 -33.84
C SER A 555 -0.53 -9.97 -33.23
N SER A 556 -0.97 -11.02 -33.93
CA SER A 556 -0.65 -12.40 -33.59
C SER A 556 0.87 -12.64 -33.70
N THR A 557 1.33 -13.88 -33.81
CA THR A 557 2.74 -14.29 -34.02
C THR A 557 3.60 -13.35 -34.90
N SER A 558 2.99 -12.59 -35.80
CA SER A 558 3.54 -11.41 -36.50
C SER A 558 4.33 -10.39 -35.65
N THR A 559 4.08 -10.21 -34.35
CA THR A 559 4.83 -9.22 -33.53
C THR A 559 6.30 -9.61 -33.35
N PHE A 560 6.58 -10.92 -33.30
CA PHE A 560 7.94 -11.46 -33.27
C PHE A 560 8.58 -11.49 -34.66
N GLU A 561 7.77 -11.55 -35.73
CA GLU A 561 8.26 -11.65 -37.12
C GLU A 561 8.39 -10.30 -37.83
N HIS A 562 7.65 -9.25 -37.46
CA HIS A 562 7.51 -8.00 -38.25
C HIS A 562 7.81 -6.71 -37.47
N ASN A 563 8.52 -6.78 -36.35
CA ASN A 563 8.96 -5.58 -35.61
C ASN A 563 10.26 -4.95 -36.16
N SER A 564 10.77 -5.43 -37.30
CA SER A 564 11.83 -4.73 -38.00
C SER A 564 11.24 -3.47 -38.66
N GLN A 565 11.88 -2.31 -38.50
CA GLN A 565 11.49 -1.06 -39.18
C GLN A 565 11.59 -1.15 -40.73
N LEU A 566 11.98 -2.31 -41.27
CA LEU A 566 12.08 -2.58 -42.70
C LEU A 566 10.74 -2.98 -43.34
N GLU A 567 9.73 -3.39 -42.54
CA GLU A 567 8.37 -3.67 -43.03
C GLU A 567 7.34 -2.91 -42.20
N ALA A 568 7.22 -1.61 -42.47
CA ALA A 568 6.19 -0.79 -41.85
C ALA A 568 4.80 -1.23 -42.34
N SER A 569 4.08 -1.95 -41.47
CA SER A 569 2.68 -2.32 -41.70
C SER A 569 1.83 -1.05 -41.95
N PRO A 570 1.05 -0.98 -43.04
CA PRO A 570 0.33 0.24 -43.47
C PRO A 570 -0.80 0.68 -42.51
N LEU A 571 -1.09 -0.10 -41.47
CA LEU A 571 -2.16 0.11 -40.49
C LEU A 571 -1.78 0.98 -39.28
N LYS A 572 -0.48 1.22 -39.01
CA LYS A 572 -0.07 1.99 -37.81
C LYS A 572 -0.30 3.49 -37.94
N LEU A 573 -0.15 4.05 -39.13
CA LEU A 573 -0.26 5.49 -39.39
C LEU A 573 -1.72 6.01 -39.31
N PRO A 574 -2.74 5.30 -39.86
CA PRO A 574 -4.13 5.73 -39.79
C PRO A 574 -4.70 5.75 -38.37
N ILE A 575 -4.33 4.80 -37.51
CA ILE A 575 -4.84 4.73 -36.12
C ILE A 575 -4.28 5.87 -35.26
N ILE A 576 -3.02 6.24 -35.46
CA ILE A 576 -2.40 7.38 -34.76
C ILE A 576 -3.04 8.69 -35.24
N GLN A 577 -3.25 8.85 -36.55
CA GLN A 577 -3.94 10.01 -37.12
C GLN A 577 -5.41 10.11 -36.66
N ALA A 578 -6.08 8.96 -36.49
CA ALA A 578 -7.44 8.86 -35.96
C ALA A 578 -7.53 9.30 -34.49
N LEU A 579 -6.57 8.89 -33.65
CA LEU A 579 -6.49 9.30 -32.25
C LEU A 579 -6.14 10.79 -32.12
N GLU A 580 -5.22 11.31 -32.95
CA GLU A 580 -4.88 12.74 -33.00
C GLU A 580 -6.08 13.59 -33.46
N ALA A 581 -6.87 13.12 -34.44
CA ALA A 581 -8.07 13.80 -34.90
C ALA A 581 -9.19 13.81 -33.84
N LEU A 582 -9.34 12.74 -33.05
CA LEU A 582 -10.28 12.68 -31.92
C LEU A 582 -9.89 13.65 -30.79
N LEU A 583 -8.59 13.72 -30.47
CA LEU A 583 -8.03 14.69 -29.52
C LEU A 583 -8.19 16.15 -29.99
N LEU A 584 -8.12 16.40 -31.30
CA LEU A 584 -8.35 17.73 -31.87
C LEU A 584 -9.84 18.11 -31.88
N ALA A 585 -10.72 17.15 -32.15
CA ALA A 585 -12.18 17.34 -32.17
C ALA A 585 -12.76 17.66 -30.78
N GLU A 586 -12.17 17.10 -29.72
CA GLU A 586 -12.51 17.41 -28.32
C GLU A 586 -12.28 18.90 -27.98
N ARG A 587 -11.35 19.57 -28.66
CA ARG A 587 -11.04 21.00 -28.44
C ARG A 587 -11.93 21.98 -29.23
N GLN A 588 -12.67 21.53 -30.26
CA GLN A 588 -13.31 22.45 -31.22
C GLN A 588 -14.82 22.23 -31.46
N GLY A 589 -15.45 21.23 -30.82
CA GLY A 589 -16.90 21.06 -30.83
C GLY A 589 -17.51 20.42 -32.10
N ALA A 590 -18.82 20.21 -32.07
CA ALA A 590 -19.56 19.17 -32.82
C ALA A 590 -19.46 19.19 -34.36
N ALA A 591 -19.03 20.28 -34.99
CA ALA A 591 -18.88 20.35 -36.44
C ALA A 591 -17.65 19.57 -36.96
N ALA A 592 -16.56 19.52 -36.19
CA ALA A 592 -15.33 18.82 -36.56
C ALA A 592 -15.46 17.28 -36.49
N LEU A 593 -16.46 16.78 -35.76
CA LEU A 593 -16.69 15.34 -35.59
C LEU A 593 -17.17 14.65 -36.87
N ARG A 594 -17.91 15.37 -37.74
CA ARG A 594 -18.40 14.82 -39.02
C ARG A 594 -17.26 14.67 -40.03
N ASP A 595 -16.41 15.68 -40.15
CA ASP A 595 -15.24 15.63 -41.04
C ASP A 595 -14.24 14.55 -40.62
N ALA A 596 -14.03 14.38 -39.30
CA ALA A 596 -13.20 13.30 -38.78
C ALA A 596 -13.79 11.90 -39.06
N THR A 597 -15.12 11.77 -39.00
CA THR A 597 -15.83 10.50 -39.30
C THR A 597 -15.69 10.13 -40.78
N ASP A 598 -15.77 11.12 -41.68
CA ASP A 598 -15.63 10.88 -43.12
C ASP A 598 -14.18 10.58 -43.54
N ILE A 599 -13.19 11.19 -42.88
CA ILE A 599 -11.77 10.86 -43.06
C ILE A 599 -11.48 9.43 -42.58
N MET A 600 -11.97 9.06 -41.39
CA MET A 600 -11.84 7.69 -40.87
C MET A 600 -12.49 6.66 -41.81
N ARG A 601 -13.69 6.94 -42.32
CA ARG A 601 -14.38 6.03 -43.26
C ARG A 601 -13.54 5.76 -44.50
N ARG A 602 -12.96 6.79 -45.11
CA ARG A 602 -12.10 6.64 -46.30
C ARG A 602 -10.80 5.89 -46.00
N GLN A 603 -10.23 6.08 -44.82
CA GLN A 603 -9.03 5.35 -44.40
C GLN A 603 -9.32 3.86 -44.12
N ILE A 604 -10.49 3.55 -43.56
CA ILE A 604 -10.96 2.16 -43.37
C ILE A 604 -11.16 1.48 -44.74
N GLU A 605 -11.84 2.14 -45.68
CA GLU A 605 -12.05 1.61 -47.05
C GLU A 605 -10.71 1.35 -47.78
N GLN A 606 -9.73 2.25 -47.63
CA GLN A 606 -8.38 2.05 -48.19
C GLN A 606 -7.63 0.89 -47.51
N SER A 607 -7.79 0.74 -46.20
CA SER A 607 -7.19 -0.35 -45.43
C SER A 607 -7.78 -1.71 -45.81
N ASP A 608 -9.08 -1.81 -46.01
CA ASP A 608 -9.76 -3.04 -46.44
C ASP A 608 -9.35 -3.46 -47.86
N ALA A 609 -9.17 -2.49 -48.76
CA ALA A 609 -8.63 -2.75 -50.09
C ALA A 609 -7.20 -3.30 -50.03
N LEU A 610 -6.36 -2.75 -49.15
CA LEU A 610 -5.00 -3.26 -48.93
C LEU A 610 -5.01 -4.66 -48.29
N LEU A 611 -5.86 -4.89 -47.30
CA LEU A 611 -5.97 -6.17 -46.60
C LEU A 611 -6.44 -7.29 -47.56
N THR A 612 -7.33 -6.95 -48.49
CA THR A 612 -7.79 -7.85 -49.55
C THR A 612 -6.65 -8.21 -50.51
N LYS A 613 -5.81 -7.23 -50.88
CA LYS A 613 -4.63 -7.46 -51.73
C LYS A 613 -3.59 -8.33 -51.02
N THR A 614 -3.31 -8.06 -49.73
CA THR A 614 -2.36 -8.86 -48.94
C THR A 614 -2.84 -10.30 -48.76
N LYS A 615 -4.14 -10.53 -48.57
CA LYS A 615 -4.72 -11.89 -48.53
C LYS A 615 -4.52 -12.64 -49.85
N GLN A 616 -4.70 -11.97 -51.00
CA GLN A 616 -4.45 -12.57 -52.31
C GLN A 616 -2.98 -12.95 -52.50
N GLU A 617 -2.06 -12.08 -52.09
CA GLU A 617 -0.61 -12.35 -52.16
C GLU A 617 -0.20 -13.51 -51.22
N MET A 618 -0.76 -13.59 -50.01
CA MET A 618 -0.55 -14.70 -49.09
C MET A 618 -1.07 -16.05 -49.64
N ASP A 619 -2.21 -16.04 -50.31
CA ASP A 619 -2.75 -17.25 -50.94
C ASP A 619 -1.87 -17.72 -52.11
N GLU A 620 -1.23 -16.80 -52.85
CA GLU A 620 -0.22 -17.16 -53.84
C GLU A 620 1.04 -17.76 -53.21
N VAL A 621 1.52 -17.20 -52.09
CA VAL A 621 2.67 -17.74 -51.35
C VAL A 621 2.36 -19.13 -50.82
N ARG A 622 1.18 -19.36 -50.25
CA ARG A 622 0.73 -20.70 -49.79
C ARG A 622 0.65 -21.71 -50.93
N LYS A 623 0.17 -21.30 -52.10
CA LYS A 623 0.18 -22.17 -53.31
C LYS A 623 1.60 -22.53 -53.74
N LYS A 624 2.55 -21.58 -53.68
CA LYS A 624 3.97 -21.85 -53.98
C LYS A 624 4.60 -22.77 -52.93
N GLN A 625 4.27 -22.61 -51.65
CA GLN A 625 4.74 -23.46 -50.57
C GLN A 625 4.24 -24.90 -50.74
N ALA A 626 2.94 -25.09 -51.00
CA ALA A 626 2.34 -26.41 -51.23
C ALA A 626 2.96 -27.13 -52.45
N LYS A 627 3.29 -26.38 -53.50
CA LYS A 627 3.99 -26.91 -54.69
C LYS A 627 5.43 -27.33 -54.38
N THR A 628 6.10 -26.57 -53.51
CA THR A 628 7.46 -26.88 -53.04
C THR A 628 7.46 -28.13 -52.15
N ASP A 629 6.48 -28.27 -51.25
CA ASP A 629 6.32 -29.45 -50.41
C ASP A 629 5.98 -30.71 -51.23
N GLN A 630 5.19 -30.56 -52.31
CA GLN A 630 4.90 -31.64 -53.23
C GLN A 630 6.15 -32.12 -53.99
N ILE A 631 7.01 -31.18 -54.42
CA ILE A 631 8.31 -31.49 -55.04
C ILE A 631 9.25 -32.18 -54.04
N LEU A 632 9.29 -31.71 -52.79
CA LEU A 632 10.08 -32.33 -51.73
C LEU A 632 9.64 -33.77 -51.45
N ARG A 633 8.33 -34.04 -51.42
CA ARG A 633 7.79 -35.40 -51.24
C ARG A 633 8.15 -36.33 -52.40
N LEU A 634 8.14 -35.84 -53.64
CA LEU A 634 8.55 -36.61 -54.83
C LEU A 634 10.05 -36.93 -54.83
N LEU A 635 10.89 -36.01 -54.36
CA LEU A 635 12.33 -36.21 -54.19
C LEU A 635 12.63 -37.23 -53.08
N ILE A 636 11.89 -37.20 -51.99
CA ILE A 636 12.01 -38.16 -50.87
C ILE A 636 11.54 -39.57 -51.28
N SER A 637 10.46 -39.68 -52.07
CA SER A 637 9.99 -40.97 -52.58
C SER A 637 10.93 -41.57 -53.64
N GLY A 638 11.63 -40.73 -54.40
CA GLY A 638 12.66 -41.17 -55.35
C GLY A 638 13.95 -41.66 -54.69
N ALA A 639 14.24 -41.21 -53.47
CA ALA A 639 15.42 -41.60 -52.70
C ALA A 639 15.23 -42.90 -51.88
N GLN A 640 14.01 -43.46 -51.82
CA GLN A 640 13.70 -44.73 -51.13
C GLN A 640 13.57 -45.93 -52.10
N GLY A 641 14.09 -45.82 -53.32
CA GLY A 641 14.31 -46.95 -54.24
C GLY A 641 15.60 -47.70 -53.88
N ASN A 642 15.46 -48.96 -53.49
CA ASN A 642 16.52 -49.87 -53.06
C ASN A 642 17.57 -50.13 -54.16
N PRO A 643 18.89 -50.11 -53.87
CA PRO A 643 19.92 -50.58 -54.79
C PRO A 643 20.04 -52.11 -54.73
N THR A 644 19.27 -52.82 -55.55
CA THR A 644 19.57 -54.20 -55.97
C THR A 644 19.06 -54.45 -57.39
N SER A 645 19.88 -54.04 -58.37
CA SER A 645 20.20 -54.70 -59.65
C SER A 645 20.90 -53.69 -60.56
#